data_AF-A0AAV7JVN0-F1
#
_entry.id   AF-A0AAV7JVN0-F1
#
_cell.length_a   1.000
_cell.length_b   1.000
_cell.length_c   1.000
_cell.angle_alpha   90.00
_cell.angle_beta   90.00
_cell.angle_gamma   90.00
#
_symmetry.space_group_name_H-M   'P 1'
#
loop_
_entity.id
_entity.type
_entity.pdbx_description
1 polymer ?
#
loop_
_entity_poly.entity_id
_entity_poly.type
_entity_poly.pdbx_seq_one_letter_code
_entity_poly.pdbx_strand_id
1 'polypeptide(L)'
;MHHRSYQSILPTHNKLLQKRWDDTYYDEHRRRVKTASPMVSTTAPKQHPHIVNKLKKQQREQERYLEVQRDNETLMGHMSAIMDKGSGVDHRNKYIHGSLNYGKRVDESQRIEQENKKMLTRIKSRPANYSVSEWLSDRLENERLLSMITTHPPNQQTKSARLYVRDRKEQSQPSLFPLQEENGSLETFDPSVTDTIESLKRELEVAKVKLDKSNIVKADISEVKSFSSPPNLVKLVMEAYAILYGKTGNNLWSQSKKLIAQAPEGIGINNILLPTLKKLKFYIENPNIAPDELKKVSASIVSIWNWIVSVYNYGIIAHKYWIRAEEKGIIRSETLVISPYNAMVDKPSPVKEKTEKTIHPIEISATDTLDSLEKELDVAKAKLAKCNISKYDITTLKSFSRPPALVKLVLEAYAILFGKTGDNLWFQGIKSLTQHNPDAIDIDNMPLPILNKLKCYIENPDTTPEALKKISLCIVSLWNWIECMYNYGILAHKYWIRAKEKGIIRPEKFIIQNDAIPAKPSPVKDKTVKSVYPLEISATDTIESLEKELAVAKAKLGQCDVNKNDITEVKSYSNPPVLVKFVVEAYSVLLGNRGDKLYHQGMKSLAAVLPEVIVNVDNISLPVLERLKFYIEDPNINHQRLKCVSACMCSLWEWIEHVYHYAAIGNKLDQLHTAKYSKDNY
;
A
#
# COMPACT_ATOMS: atom_id res chain seq x y z
N MET A 1 97.20 5.39 -14.61
CA MET A 1 98.29 5.04 -15.55
C MET A 1 99.60 5.15 -14.79
N HIS A 2 100.25 4.03 -14.46
CA HIS A 2 101.59 4.07 -13.90
C HIS A 2 102.59 4.03 -15.06
N HIS A 3 103.19 5.17 -15.37
CA HIS A 3 104.25 5.24 -16.38
C HIS A 3 105.46 4.41 -15.89
N ARG A 4 106.03 3.57 -16.77
CA ARG A 4 107.16 2.67 -16.45
C ARG A 4 108.44 3.40 -16.01
N SER A 5 108.57 4.68 -16.33
CA SER A 5 109.68 5.54 -15.91
C SER A 5 109.16 6.94 -15.57
N TYR A 6 109.64 7.51 -14.47
CA TYR A 6 109.31 8.89 -14.10
C TYR A 6 110.06 9.88 -15.00
N GLN A 7 109.33 10.83 -15.57
CA GLN A 7 109.87 11.94 -16.35
C GLN A 7 109.51 13.23 -15.62
N SER A 8 110.51 13.95 -15.11
CA SER A 8 110.29 15.26 -14.51
C SER A 8 109.96 16.27 -15.61
N ILE A 9 108.96 17.13 -15.37
CA ILE A 9 108.54 18.16 -16.32
C ILE A 9 109.65 19.22 -16.50
N LEU A 10 110.41 19.45 -15.43
CA LEU A 10 111.57 20.34 -15.43
C LEU A 10 112.87 19.52 -15.46
N PRO A 11 113.97 20.05 -16.04
CA PRO A 11 115.28 19.40 -15.98
C PRO A 11 115.72 19.23 -14.53
N THR A 12 116.08 17.99 -14.14
CA THR A 12 116.53 17.69 -12.78
C THR A 12 117.81 16.88 -12.77
N HIS A 13 118.68 17.18 -11.81
CA HIS A 13 119.96 16.49 -11.64
C HIS A 13 119.78 15.05 -11.12
N ASN A 14 118.78 14.81 -10.27
CA ASN A 14 118.46 13.48 -9.75
C ASN A 14 116.96 13.19 -9.92
N LYS A 15 116.64 12.35 -10.89
CA LYS A 15 115.26 11.99 -11.23
C LYS A 15 114.55 11.21 -10.13
N LEU A 16 115.27 10.45 -9.30
CA LEU A 16 114.67 9.65 -8.23
C LEU A 16 114.18 10.54 -7.08
N LEU A 17 114.97 11.54 -6.69
CA LEU A 17 114.57 12.50 -5.66
C LEU A 17 113.41 13.38 -6.14
N GLN A 18 113.47 13.86 -7.38
CA GLN A 18 112.38 14.64 -7.95
C GLN A 18 111.08 13.83 -8.00
N LYS A 19 111.14 12.55 -8.40
CA LYS A 19 109.98 11.66 -8.35
C LYS A 19 109.34 11.63 -6.97
N ARG A 20 110.15 11.44 -5.92
CA ARG A 20 109.63 11.35 -4.55
C ARG A 20 108.95 12.65 -4.13
N TRP A 21 109.51 13.81 -4.48
CA TRP A 21 108.90 15.09 -4.17
C TRP A 21 107.58 15.32 -4.93
N ASP A 22 107.57 15.04 -6.22
CA ASP A 22 106.36 15.15 -7.04
C ASP A 22 105.26 14.20 -6.54
N ASP A 23 105.62 12.96 -6.19
CA ASP A 23 104.70 11.98 -5.60
C ASP A 23 104.16 12.50 -4.25
N THR A 24 105.01 13.06 -3.37
CA THR A 24 104.55 13.63 -2.09
C THR A 24 103.65 14.84 -2.26
N TYR A 25 103.96 15.73 -3.21
CA TYR A 25 103.17 16.92 -3.48
C TYR A 25 101.82 16.56 -4.11
N TYR A 26 101.83 15.57 -5.01
CA TYR A 26 100.63 14.99 -5.58
C TYR A 26 99.74 14.39 -4.48
N ASP A 27 100.33 13.58 -3.58
CA ASP A 27 99.59 12.97 -2.48
C ASP A 27 99.02 14.01 -1.52
N GLU A 28 99.77 15.08 -1.22
CA GLU A 28 99.31 16.18 -0.40
C GLU A 28 98.15 16.94 -1.08
N HIS A 29 98.28 17.27 -2.37
CA HIS A 29 97.21 17.90 -3.13
C HIS A 29 95.95 17.02 -3.16
N ARG A 30 96.11 15.72 -3.44
CA ARG A 30 95.00 14.76 -3.42
C ARG A 30 94.36 14.64 -2.04
N ARG A 31 95.14 14.74 -0.97
CA ARG A 31 94.63 14.80 0.40
C ARG A 31 93.79 16.05 0.60
N ARG A 32 94.30 17.24 0.24
CA ARG A 32 93.57 18.52 0.36
C ARG A 32 92.27 18.53 -0.44
N VAL A 33 92.27 18.00 -1.67
CA VAL A 33 91.06 17.86 -2.50
C VAL A 33 90.06 16.89 -1.87
N LYS A 34 90.52 15.76 -1.31
CA LYS A 34 89.64 14.80 -0.63
C LYS A 34 89.03 15.36 0.67
N THR A 35 89.78 16.18 1.41
CA THR A 35 89.32 16.77 2.67
C THR A 35 88.58 18.10 2.48
N ALA A 36 88.49 18.60 1.25
CA ALA A 36 87.75 19.83 0.96
C ALA A 36 86.25 19.57 1.13
N SER A 37 85.64 20.21 2.14
CA SER A 37 84.20 20.11 2.36
C SER A 37 83.43 20.86 1.26
N PRO A 38 82.33 20.28 0.76
CA PRO A 38 81.49 20.95 -0.23
C PRO A 38 80.80 22.18 0.39
N MET A 39 80.92 23.34 -0.27
CA MET A 39 80.34 24.62 0.19
C MET A 39 78.81 24.68 0.03
N VAL A 40 78.25 23.85 -0.86
CA VAL A 40 76.81 23.74 -1.09
C VAL A 40 76.40 22.30 -0.83
N SER A 41 75.47 22.09 0.10
CA SER A 41 74.92 20.76 0.39
C SER A 41 74.09 20.28 -0.79
N THR A 42 74.57 19.24 -1.49
CA THR A 42 73.85 18.55 -2.57
C THR A 42 73.04 17.36 -2.08
N THR A 43 72.95 17.16 -0.76
CA THR A 43 72.24 16.02 -0.17
C THR A 43 70.73 16.22 -0.22
N ALA A 44 70.01 15.18 -0.63
CA ALA A 44 68.56 15.21 -0.70
C ALA A 44 67.92 15.57 0.66
N PRO A 45 66.81 16.34 0.68
CA PRO A 45 66.11 16.68 1.90
C PRO A 45 65.69 15.43 2.69
N LYS A 46 65.63 15.55 4.02
CA LYS A 46 65.16 14.45 4.89
C LYS A 46 63.72 14.08 4.51
N GLN A 47 63.51 12.83 4.10
CA GLN A 47 62.18 12.30 3.82
C GLN A 47 61.51 11.88 5.14
N HIS A 48 60.26 12.30 5.34
CA HIS A 48 59.51 11.93 6.52
C HIS A 48 58.82 10.55 6.35
N PRO A 49 58.82 9.67 7.37
CA PRO A 49 58.29 8.32 7.27
C PRO A 49 56.83 8.23 6.81
N HIS A 50 55.99 9.20 7.18
CA HIS A 50 54.56 9.21 6.81
C HIS A 50 54.31 9.52 5.32
N ILE A 51 55.30 10.10 4.61
CA ILE A 51 55.22 10.37 3.17
C ILE A 51 55.58 9.11 2.38
N VAL A 52 56.58 8.37 2.87
CA VAL A 52 57.06 7.12 2.28
C VAL A 52 56.10 5.96 2.61
N ASN A 53 55.69 5.85 3.87
CA ASN A 53 54.81 4.81 4.38
C ASN A 53 53.39 5.34 4.58
N LYS A 54 52.56 5.20 3.54
CA LYS A 54 51.13 5.49 3.61
C LYS A 54 50.37 4.32 4.24
N LEU A 55 50.36 4.24 5.57
CA LEU A 55 49.75 3.13 6.34
C LEU A 55 48.30 2.84 5.93
N LYS A 56 47.48 3.87 5.70
CA LYS A 56 46.08 3.71 5.25
C LYS A 56 45.96 3.09 3.85
N LYS A 57 46.94 3.31 2.98
CA LYS A 57 46.98 2.69 1.65
C LYS A 57 47.34 1.21 1.78
N GLN A 58 48.37 0.90 2.58
CA GLN A 58 48.78 -0.48 2.87
C GLN A 58 47.65 -1.28 3.53
N GLN A 59 46.95 -0.70 4.49
CA GLN A 59 45.79 -1.32 5.13
C GLN A 59 44.70 -1.69 4.10
N ARG A 60 44.33 -0.74 3.22
CA ARG A 60 43.32 -1.00 2.19
C ARG A 60 43.76 -2.09 1.20
N GLU A 61 45.05 -2.12 0.85
CA GLU A 61 45.62 -3.16 -0.01
C GLU A 61 45.58 -4.53 0.67
N GLN A 62 45.86 -4.60 1.99
CA GLN A 62 45.71 -5.83 2.78
C GLN A 62 44.26 -6.29 2.88
N GLU A 63 43.31 -5.39 3.17
CA GLU A 63 41.88 -5.71 3.21
C GLU A 63 41.39 -6.27 1.87
N ARG A 64 41.82 -5.64 0.75
CA ARG A 64 41.50 -6.12 -0.61
C ARG A 64 42.15 -7.48 -0.91
N TYR A 65 43.38 -7.72 -0.46
CA TYR A 65 44.06 -9.00 -0.63
C TYR A 65 43.32 -10.12 0.11
N LEU A 66 42.87 -9.87 1.35
CA LEU A 66 42.10 -10.83 2.14
C LEU A 66 40.73 -11.14 1.52
N GLU A 67 40.08 -10.15 0.91
CA GLU A 67 38.82 -10.35 0.17
C GLU A 67 39.05 -11.27 -1.04
N VAL A 68 40.05 -10.96 -1.88
CA VAL A 68 40.41 -11.80 -3.04
C VAL A 68 40.79 -13.21 -2.60
N GLN A 69 41.51 -13.36 -1.49
CA GLN A 69 41.90 -14.67 -0.99
C GLN A 69 40.68 -15.48 -0.54
N ARG A 70 39.73 -14.88 0.18
CA ARG A 70 38.49 -15.54 0.59
C ARG A 70 37.65 -15.96 -0.61
N ASP A 71 37.57 -15.11 -1.63
CA ASP A 71 36.86 -15.42 -2.87
C ASP A 71 37.52 -16.56 -3.63
N ASN A 72 38.86 -16.57 -3.69
CA ASN A 72 39.62 -17.67 -4.28
C ASN A 72 39.43 -18.98 -3.51
N GLU A 73 39.44 -18.95 -2.18
CA GLU A 73 39.17 -20.13 -1.34
C GLU A 73 37.75 -20.66 -1.59
N THR A 74 36.76 -19.77 -1.67
CA THR A 74 35.37 -20.12 -1.98
C THR A 74 35.25 -20.72 -3.38
N LEU A 75 35.90 -20.11 -4.37
CA LEU A 75 35.91 -20.58 -5.75
C LEU A 75 36.57 -21.96 -5.86
N MET A 76 37.71 -22.15 -5.19
CA MET A 76 38.39 -23.44 -5.12
C MET A 76 37.51 -24.49 -4.44
N GLY A 77 36.78 -24.13 -3.38
CA GLY A 77 35.80 -25.01 -2.75
C GLY A 77 34.67 -25.42 -3.71
N HIS A 78 34.16 -24.48 -4.49
CA HIS A 78 33.17 -24.76 -5.53
C HIS A 78 33.74 -25.63 -6.66
N MET A 79 34.95 -25.33 -7.15
CA MET A 79 35.63 -26.10 -8.18
C MET A 79 35.90 -27.53 -7.71
N SER A 80 36.39 -27.71 -6.48
CA SER A 80 36.55 -29.05 -5.86
C SER A 80 35.21 -29.78 -5.80
N ALA A 81 34.16 -29.13 -5.28
CA ALA A 81 32.85 -29.76 -5.19
C ALA A 81 32.28 -30.16 -6.57
N ILE A 82 32.55 -29.39 -7.62
CA ILE A 82 32.18 -29.73 -9.00
C ILE A 82 33.02 -30.91 -9.52
N MET A 83 34.33 -30.89 -9.29
CA MET A 83 35.23 -31.97 -9.69
C MET A 83 34.91 -33.28 -8.97
N ASP A 84 34.60 -33.22 -7.68
CA ASP A 84 34.29 -34.38 -6.84
C ASP A 84 32.91 -34.98 -7.14
N LYS A 85 31.93 -34.15 -7.50
CA LYS A 85 30.55 -34.61 -7.78
C LYS A 85 30.31 -35.00 -9.24
N GLY A 86 31.25 -34.69 -10.14
CA GLY A 86 31.08 -34.85 -11.59
C GLY A 86 29.96 -33.97 -12.15
N SER A 87 29.94 -33.74 -13.46
CA SER A 87 28.88 -32.97 -14.12
C SER A 87 27.55 -33.76 -14.12
N GLY A 88 26.86 -33.77 -12.99
CA GLY A 88 25.53 -34.37 -12.80
C GLY A 88 24.42 -33.50 -13.37
N VAL A 89 24.50 -33.14 -14.65
CA VAL A 89 23.32 -32.64 -15.38
C VAL A 89 22.63 -33.86 -15.96
N ASP A 90 21.86 -34.57 -15.13
CA ASP A 90 20.80 -35.41 -15.65
C ASP A 90 19.62 -34.53 -16.07
N HIS A 91 18.96 -34.89 -17.17
CA HIS A 91 17.78 -34.20 -17.73
C HIS A 91 16.53 -34.37 -16.86
N ARG A 92 16.69 -34.76 -15.59
CA ARG A 92 15.64 -35.01 -14.60
C ARG A 92 15.87 -34.15 -13.38
N ASN A 93 16.11 -32.87 -13.62
CA ASN A 93 16.35 -31.89 -12.58
C ASN A 93 15.10 -31.79 -11.68
N LYS A 94 15.08 -32.54 -10.58
CA LYS A 94 14.09 -32.40 -9.51
C LYS A 94 14.45 -31.15 -8.74
N TYR A 95 14.01 -30.01 -9.26
CA TYR A 95 14.03 -28.76 -8.51
C TYR A 95 13.15 -28.91 -7.26
N ILE A 96 13.77 -29.20 -6.11
CA ILE A 96 13.13 -28.97 -4.82
C ILE A 96 13.17 -27.45 -4.63
N HIS A 97 12.10 -26.77 -5.00
CA HIS A 97 11.92 -25.37 -4.65
C HIS A 97 11.79 -25.28 -3.12
N GLY A 98 12.90 -24.91 -2.46
CA GLY A 98 12.94 -24.57 -1.04
C GLY A 98 12.15 -23.29 -0.79
N SER A 99 10.82 -23.40 -0.72
CA SER A 99 9.97 -22.33 -0.23
C SER A 99 9.90 -22.44 1.30
N LEU A 100 10.01 -21.30 1.99
CA LEU A 100 9.71 -21.20 3.43
C LEU A 100 8.28 -21.66 3.80
N ASN A 101 7.41 -21.81 2.79
CA ASN A 101 6.06 -22.32 2.93
C ASN A 101 5.94 -23.82 2.61
N TYR A 102 7.05 -24.53 2.37
CA TYR A 102 7.01 -25.98 2.09
C TYR A 102 6.39 -26.74 3.25
N GLY A 103 6.79 -26.45 4.50
CA GLY A 103 6.19 -27.04 5.69
C GLY A 103 4.68 -26.82 5.75
N LYS A 104 4.22 -25.56 5.66
CA LYS A 104 2.77 -25.25 5.66
C LYS A 104 2.00 -25.91 4.52
N ARG A 105 2.57 -26.02 3.31
CA ARG A 105 1.93 -26.71 2.19
C ARG A 105 1.85 -28.22 2.40
N VAL A 106 2.88 -28.80 3.02
CA VAL A 106 2.88 -30.23 3.37
C VAL A 106 1.84 -30.50 4.46
N ASP A 107 1.77 -29.67 5.49
CA ASP A 107 0.79 -29.79 6.57
C ASP A 107 -0.65 -29.62 6.05
N GLU A 108 -0.89 -28.62 5.20
CA GLU A 108 -2.20 -28.41 4.58
C GLU A 108 -2.56 -29.56 3.63
N SER A 109 -1.59 -30.06 2.85
CA SER A 109 -1.82 -31.22 1.98
C SER A 109 -2.14 -32.48 2.79
N GLN A 110 -1.50 -32.68 3.95
CA GLN A 110 -1.80 -33.81 4.85
C GLN A 110 -3.18 -33.65 5.49
N ARG A 111 -3.55 -32.43 5.90
CA ARG A 111 -4.89 -32.12 6.41
C ARG A 111 -5.96 -32.43 5.35
N ILE A 112 -5.77 -31.94 4.13
CA ILE A 112 -6.66 -32.20 3.00
C ILE A 112 -6.74 -33.71 2.73
N GLU A 113 -5.62 -34.43 2.77
CA GLU A 113 -5.61 -35.89 2.56
C GLU A 113 -6.39 -36.62 3.66
N GLN A 114 -6.26 -36.19 4.92
CA GLN A 114 -7.02 -36.74 6.04
C GLN A 114 -8.52 -36.44 5.92
N GLU A 115 -8.89 -35.21 5.56
CA GLU A 115 -10.29 -34.83 5.33
C GLU A 115 -10.89 -35.60 4.14
N ASN A 116 -10.13 -35.77 3.06
CA ASN A 116 -10.52 -36.58 1.90
C ASN A 116 -10.69 -38.05 2.27
N LYS A 117 -9.80 -38.62 3.10
CA LYS A 117 -9.96 -39.98 3.63
C LYS A 117 -11.25 -40.10 4.45
N LYS A 118 -11.57 -39.12 5.31
CA LYS A 118 -12.82 -39.09 6.09
C LYS A 118 -14.06 -38.93 5.21
N MET A 119 -14.00 -38.11 4.17
CA MET A 119 -15.09 -37.99 3.19
C MET A 119 -15.28 -39.29 2.42
N LEU A 120 -14.20 -39.91 1.98
CA LEU A 120 -14.24 -41.18 1.27
C LEU A 120 -14.81 -42.30 2.14
N THR A 121 -14.41 -42.39 3.42
CA THR A 121 -15.00 -43.38 4.34
C THR A 121 -16.47 -43.11 4.56
N ARG A 122 -16.89 -41.84 4.72
CA ARG A 122 -18.31 -41.47 4.85
C ARG A 122 -19.13 -41.81 3.61
N ILE A 123 -18.58 -41.60 2.41
CA ILE A 123 -19.23 -41.94 1.15
C ILE A 123 -19.33 -43.47 1.00
N LYS A 124 -18.25 -44.20 1.29
CA LYS A 124 -18.22 -45.66 1.22
C LYS A 124 -19.10 -46.34 2.28
N SER A 125 -19.21 -45.73 3.47
CA SER A 125 -20.04 -46.26 4.56
C SER A 125 -21.52 -45.97 4.37
N ARG A 126 -21.88 -45.04 3.48
CA ARG A 126 -23.28 -44.73 3.20
C ARG A 126 -23.80 -45.81 2.23
N PRO A 127 -24.75 -46.66 2.64
CA PRO A 127 -25.36 -47.61 1.72
C PRO A 127 -26.11 -46.87 0.61
N ALA A 128 -26.25 -47.50 -0.54
CA ALA A 128 -27.11 -46.97 -1.59
C ALA A 128 -28.53 -46.83 -1.04
N ASN A 129 -29.15 -45.65 -1.24
CA ASN A 129 -30.51 -45.38 -0.77
C ASN A 129 -31.57 -46.22 -1.52
N TYR A 130 -31.14 -46.87 -2.60
CA TYR A 130 -31.96 -47.73 -3.45
C TYR A 130 -31.42 -49.15 -3.37
N SER A 131 -32.23 -50.06 -2.82
CA SER A 131 -31.94 -51.50 -2.86
C SER A 131 -32.33 -52.01 -4.24
N VAL A 132 -31.32 -52.29 -5.08
CA VAL A 132 -31.54 -52.90 -6.40
C VAL A 132 -32.31 -54.22 -6.27
N SER A 133 -32.12 -54.94 -5.16
CA SER A 133 -32.86 -56.16 -4.86
C SER A 133 -34.35 -55.90 -4.61
N GLU A 134 -34.70 -54.87 -3.83
CA GLU A 134 -36.10 -54.51 -3.61
C GLU A 134 -36.75 -54.01 -4.90
N TRP A 135 -36.03 -53.21 -5.68
CA TRP A 135 -36.52 -52.73 -6.98
C TRP A 135 -36.72 -53.87 -7.99
N LEU A 136 -35.86 -54.89 -7.98
CA LEU A 136 -36.05 -56.09 -8.78
C LEU A 136 -37.26 -56.89 -8.30
N SER A 137 -37.45 -57.05 -6.99
CA SER A 137 -38.62 -57.71 -6.42
C SER A 137 -39.92 -56.97 -6.78
N ASP A 138 -39.97 -55.65 -6.56
CA ASP A 138 -41.11 -54.80 -6.93
C ASP A 138 -41.35 -54.83 -8.44
N ARG A 139 -40.29 -54.87 -9.25
CA ARG A 139 -40.42 -54.98 -10.71
C ARG A 139 -40.99 -56.33 -11.12
N LEU A 140 -40.54 -57.43 -10.51
CA LEU A 140 -41.04 -58.78 -10.75
C LEU A 140 -42.50 -58.91 -10.31
N GLU A 141 -42.85 -58.35 -9.17
CA GLU A 141 -44.22 -58.32 -8.65
C GLU A 141 -45.13 -57.49 -9.56
N ASN A 142 -44.66 -56.33 -10.02
CA ASN A 142 -45.35 -55.55 -11.03
C ASN A 142 -45.50 -56.28 -12.36
N GLU A 143 -44.48 -57.01 -12.83
CA GLU A 143 -44.60 -57.83 -14.06
C GLU A 143 -45.58 -58.99 -13.88
N ARG A 144 -45.61 -59.61 -12.69
CA ARG A 144 -46.59 -60.62 -12.33
C ARG A 144 -48.00 -60.04 -12.34
N LEU A 145 -48.23 -58.92 -11.66
CA LEU A 145 -49.51 -58.21 -11.65
C LEU A 145 -49.92 -57.79 -13.07
N LEU A 146 -48.98 -57.27 -13.88
CA LEU A 146 -49.23 -56.94 -15.28
C LEU A 146 -49.69 -58.18 -16.05
N SER A 147 -49.00 -59.31 -15.90
CA SER A 147 -49.37 -60.56 -16.59
C SER A 147 -50.75 -61.09 -16.18
N MET A 148 -51.19 -60.80 -14.95
CA MET A 148 -52.51 -61.17 -14.43
C MET A 148 -53.62 -60.25 -14.91
N ILE A 149 -53.32 -58.97 -15.17
CA ILE A 149 -54.29 -57.94 -15.57
C ILE A 149 -54.39 -57.80 -17.10
N THR A 150 -53.34 -58.19 -17.84
CA THR A 150 -53.33 -58.08 -19.31
C THR A 150 -54.17 -59.18 -19.96
N THR A 151 -55.13 -58.81 -20.80
CA THR A 151 -55.90 -59.72 -21.66
C THR A 151 -55.12 -60.25 -22.87
N HIS A 152 -53.96 -59.64 -23.19
CA HIS A 152 -53.07 -60.07 -24.26
C HIS A 152 -51.61 -60.14 -23.75
N PRO A 153 -50.97 -61.33 -23.70
CA PRO A 153 -49.61 -61.46 -23.18
C PRO A 153 -48.57 -60.88 -24.16
N PRO A 154 -47.52 -60.18 -23.66
CA PRO A 154 -46.49 -59.62 -24.50
C PRO A 154 -45.65 -60.71 -25.20
N ASN A 155 -45.49 -60.56 -26.52
CA ASN A 155 -44.86 -61.52 -27.43
C ASN A 155 -43.40 -61.81 -27.00
N GLN A 156 -43.08 -63.09 -26.74
CA GLN A 156 -41.82 -63.53 -26.11
C GLN A 156 -40.54 -63.17 -26.88
N GLN A 157 -40.66 -62.74 -28.15
CA GLN A 157 -39.54 -62.39 -29.02
C GLN A 157 -38.87 -61.05 -28.67
N THR A 158 -39.50 -60.18 -27.87
CA THR A 158 -38.96 -58.84 -27.54
C THR A 158 -38.04 -58.80 -26.30
N LYS A 159 -38.00 -59.87 -25.49
CA LYS A 159 -37.16 -59.91 -24.26
C LYS A 159 -35.66 -60.01 -24.56
N SER A 160 -35.26 -60.52 -25.72
CA SER A 160 -33.86 -60.74 -26.10
C SER A 160 -33.09 -59.45 -26.41
N ALA A 161 -33.78 -58.34 -26.71
CA ALA A 161 -33.18 -57.11 -27.22
C ALA A 161 -32.72 -56.12 -26.14
N ARG A 162 -33.09 -56.30 -24.86
CA ARG A 162 -32.78 -55.36 -23.77
C ARG A 162 -31.55 -55.72 -22.93
N LEU A 163 -30.89 -56.86 -23.18
CA LEU A 163 -29.69 -57.28 -22.43
C LEU A 163 -28.37 -56.70 -22.96
N TYR A 164 -28.40 -55.85 -23.99
CA TYR A 164 -27.22 -55.14 -24.48
C TYR A 164 -27.34 -53.63 -24.25
N VAL A 165 -27.15 -53.21 -23.00
CA VAL A 165 -26.74 -51.84 -22.69
C VAL A 165 -25.35 -51.92 -22.06
N ARG A 166 -24.33 -51.57 -22.83
CA ARG A 166 -23.03 -51.17 -22.30
C ARG A 166 -22.56 -49.90 -22.98
N ASP A 167 -22.45 -48.89 -22.14
CA ASP A 167 -21.48 -47.80 -22.17
C ASP A 167 -21.37 -46.96 -23.45
N ARG A 168 -21.98 -45.77 -23.41
CA ARG A 168 -21.32 -44.60 -24.01
C ARG A 168 -21.71 -43.28 -23.35
N LYS A 169 -20.65 -42.51 -23.09
CA LYS A 169 -20.52 -41.30 -22.28
C LYS A 169 -21.36 -40.12 -22.77
N GLU A 170 -21.87 -39.38 -21.81
CA GLU A 170 -22.45 -38.04 -21.92
C GLU A 170 -21.41 -37.01 -22.43
N GLN A 171 -21.83 -36.15 -23.35
CA GLN A 171 -21.41 -34.74 -23.47
C GLN A 171 -22.21 -34.07 -24.60
N SER A 172 -23.24 -33.29 -24.26
CA SER A 172 -23.67 -32.14 -25.07
C SER A 172 -24.64 -31.22 -24.31
N GLN A 173 -24.32 -29.94 -24.38
CA GLN A 173 -25.00 -28.72 -23.88
C GLN A 173 -26.49 -28.63 -24.21
N PRO A 174 -27.32 -27.92 -23.42
CA PRO A 174 -28.64 -27.48 -23.87
C PRO A 174 -28.64 -26.01 -24.32
N SER A 175 -29.06 -25.83 -25.57
CA SER A 175 -29.46 -24.57 -26.20
C SER A 175 -30.89 -24.16 -25.83
N LEU A 176 -31.09 -22.85 -25.74
CA LEU A 176 -32.33 -22.08 -25.62
C LEU A 176 -33.45 -22.51 -26.59
N PHE A 177 -34.73 -22.30 -26.20
CA PHE A 177 -35.76 -21.52 -26.93
C PHE A 177 -37.16 -21.53 -26.23
N PRO A 178 -38.14 -20.65 -26.59
CA PRO A 178 -38.87 -19.77 -25.66
C PRO A 178 -40.40 -19.97 -25.60
N LEU A 179 -41.04 -19.36 -24.60
CA LEU A 179 -42.49 -19.13 -24.48
C LEU A 179 -42.68 -17.88 -23.58
N GLN A 180 -43.70 -17.03 -23.60
CA GLN A 180 -44.75 -16.56 -24.52
C GLN A 180 -45.45 -15.41 -23.73
N GLU A 181 -45.93 -14.36 -24.39
CA GLU A 181 -46.68 -13.27 -23.72
C GLU A 181 -48.04 -13.77 -23.22
N GLU A 182 -48.43 -13.41 -21.99
CA GLU A 182 -49.83 -13.40 -21.56
C GLU A 182 -50.20 -12.12 -20.79
N ASN A 183 -51.45 -11.72 -21.03
CA ASN A 183 -52.11 -10.47 -20.66
C ASN A 183 -52.89 -10.58 -19.33
N GLY A 184 -53.15 -9.43 -18.71
CA GLY A 184 -54.20 -9.21 -17.69
C GLY A 184 -53.68 -9.26 -16.24
N SER A 185 -54.11 -8.44 -15.28
CA SER A 185 -55.24 -7.50 -15.18
C SER A 185 -54.97 -6.51 -14.04
N LEU A 186 -55.73 -5.41 -14.01
CA LEU A 186 -55.75 -4.42 -12.93
C LEU A 186 -55.98 -5.05 -11.55
N GLU A 187 -55.15 -4.67 -10.57
CA GLU A 187 -55.52 -4.66 -9.16
C GLU A 187 -55.12 -3.31 -8.52
N THR A 188 -55.86 -3.02 -7.45
CA THR A 188 -56.27 -1.72 -6.94
C THR A 188 -55.18 -0.90 -6.25
N PHE A 189 -55.32 0.42 -6.39
CA PHE A 189 -54.45 1.47 -5.87
C PHE A 189 -54.63 1.65 -4.35
N ASP A 190 -53.61 1.30 -3.57
CA ASP A 190 -53.49 1.61 -2.13
C ASP A 190 -52.40 2.71 -1.95
N PRO A 191 -52.70 3.92 -1.42
CA PRO A 191 -51.82 5.08 -1.49
C PRO A 191 -50.68 5.12 -0.45
N SER A 192 -50.28 4.00 0.15
CA SER A 192 -49.28 3.98 1.23
C SER A 192 -47.94 3.32 0.89
N VAL A 193 -47.73 2.86 -0.36
CA VAL A 193 -46.49 2.16 -0.76
C VAL A 193 -45.76 2.91 -1.88
N THR A 194 -45.35 4.16 -1.65
CA THR A 194 -44.61 4.95 -2.64
C THR A 194 -43.12 4.59 -2.74
N ASP A 195 -42.63 3.67 -1.91
CA ASP A 195 -41.22 3.28 -1.90
C ASP A 195 -41.04 1.81 -2.31
N THR A 196 -41.71 1.33 -3.36
CA THR A 196 -41.29 0.07 -4.01
C THR A 196 -40.38 0.37 -5.18
N ILE A 197 -39.34 -0.46 -5.38
CA ILE A 197 -38.36 -0.30 -6.49
C ILE A 197 -39.07 -0.24 -7.84
N GLU A 198 -40.16 -0.99 -8.01
CA GLU A 198 -40.95 -1.01 -9.23
C GLU A 198 -41.72 0.30 -9.46
N SER A 199 -42.23 0.95 -8.40
CA SER A 199 -42.82 2.29 -8.49
C SER A 199 -41.77 3.32 -8.94
N LEU A 200 -40.60 3.31 -8.29
CA LEU A 200 -39.49 4.20 -8.65
C LEU A 200 -38.97 3.96 -10.07
N LYS A 201 -38.99 2.71 -10.54
CA LYS A 201 -38.63 2.36 -11.92
C LYS A 201 -39.62 2.94 -12.92
N ARG A 202 -40.93 2.84 -12.66
CA ARG A 202 -41.97 3.45 -13.49
C ARG A 202 -41.88 4.99 -13.48
N GLU A 203 -41.63 5.59 -12.33
CA GLU A 203 -41.42 7.04 -12.21
C GLU A 203 -40.19 7.53 -12.97
N LEU A 204 -39.09 6.76 -12.93
CA LEU A 204 -37.87 7.05 -13.69
C LEU A 204 -38.15 7.03 -15.19
N GLU A 205 -38.91 6.05 -15.67
CA GLU A 205 -39.30 5.94 -17.07
C GLU A 205 -40.17 7.13 -17.52
N VAL A 206 -41.15 7.53 -16.70
CA VAL A 206 -41.97 8.73 -16.95
C VAL A 206 -41.12 10.00 -16.96
N ALA A 207 -40.16 10.13 -16.04
CA ALA A 207 -39.25 11.28 -15.98
C ALA A 207 -38.32 11.34 -17.20
N LYS A 208 -37.85 10.19 -17.68
CA LYS A 208 -37.03 10.08 -18.91
C LYS A 208 -37.83 10.51 -20.15
N VAL A 209 -39.07 10.07 -20.28
CA VAL A 209 -39.95 10.49 -21.40
C VAL A 209 -40.21 12.00 -21.37
N LYS A 210 -40.33 12.62 -20.19
CA LYS A 210 -40.46 14.09 -20.06
C LYS A 210 -39.17 14.82 -20.44
N LEU A 211 -38.02 14.27 -20.09
CA LEU A 211 -36.72 14.81 -20.48
C LEU A 211 -36.55 14.81 -22.00
N ASP A 212 -36.82 13.68 -22.64
CA ASP A 212 -36.69 13.53 -24.10
C ASP A 212 -37.60 14.49 -24.88
N LYS A 213 -38.77 14.84 -24.31
CA LYS A 213 -39.72 15.82 -24.88
C LYS A 213 -39.31 17.29 -24.69
N SER A 214 -38.42 17.60 -23.75
CA SER A 214 -38.04 18.98 -23.39
C SER A 214 -36.71 19.44 -24.01
N ASN A 215 -36.33 18.87 -25.15
CA ASN A 215 -35.03 19.13 -25.76
C ASN A 215 -34.85 20.60 -26.21
N ILE A 216 -33.63 21.12 -26.07
CA ILE A 216 -33.30 22.52 -26.38
C ILE A 216 -33.18 22.69 -27.90
N VAL A 217 -33.94 23.62 -28.48
CA VAL A 217 -33.93 23.86 -29.93
C VAL A 217 -32.77 24.80 -30.30
N LYS A 218 -32.17 24.60 -31.48
CA LYS A 218 -31.04 25.41 -31.98
C LYS A 218 -31.39 26.90 -32.14
N ALA A 219 -32.65 27.22 -32.40
CA ALA A 219 -33.18 28.58 -32.45
C ALA A 219 -33.07 29.26 -31.07
N ASP A 220 -33.46 28.56 -30.00
CA ASP A 220 -33.42 29.05 -28.62
C ASP A 220 -32.00 29.41 -28.17
N ILE A 221 -31.02 28.62 -28.60
CA ILE A 221 -29.58 28.86 -28.36
C ILE A 221 -29.12 30.15 -29.05
N SER A 222 -29.60 30.43 -30.25
CA SER A 222 -29.22 31.63 -31.01
C SER A 222 -29.78 32.91 -30.38
N GLU A 223 -30.98 32.85 -29.81
CA GLU A 223 -31.61 33.98 -29.11
C GLU A 223 -30.87 34.30 -27.80
N VAL A 224 -30.56 33.28 -26.98
CA VAL A 224 -29.80 33.48 -25.73
C VAL A 224 -28.38 34.00 -26.00
N LYS A 225 -27.80 33.67 -27.15
CA LYS A 225 -26.48 34.19 -27.56
C LYS A 225 -26.49 35.66 -28.00
N SER A 226 -27.64 36.17 -28.44
CA SER A 226 -27.80 37.55 -28.90
C SER A 226 -27.70 38.59 -27.76
N PHE A 227 -27.95 38.19 -26.52
CA PHE A 227 -27.82 39.09 -25.36
C PHE A 227 -26.34 39.47 -25.12
N SER A 228 -26.05 40.76 -25.22
CA SER A 228 -24.76 41.37 -24.85
C SER A 228 -24.64 41.56 -23.34
N SER A 229 -25.73 41.95 -22.68
CA SER A 229 -25.88 42.06 -21.22
C SER A 229 -27.15 41.32 -20.79
N PRO A 230 -27.05 40.26 -19.96
CA PRO A 230 -28.21 39.46 -19.62
C PRO A 230 -29.13 40.16 -18.60
N PRO A 231 -30.45 40.09 -18.78
CA PRO A 231 -31.41 40.34 -17.71
C PRO A 231 -31.15 39.43 -16.51
N ASN A 232 -31.49 39.90 -15.29
CA ASN A 232 -31.21 39.16 -14.06
C ASN A 232 -31.80 37.73 -14.04
N LEU A 233 -33.01 37.54 -14.60
CA LEU A 233 -33.64 36.22 -14.71
C LEU A 233 -32.89 35.29 -15.66
N VAL A 234 -32.46 35.80 -16.82
CA VAL A 234 -31.67 35.04 -17.80
C VAL A 234 -30.31 34.65 -17.22
N LYS A 235 -29.70 35.55 -16.45
CA LYS A 235 -28.45 35.28 -15.74
C LYS A 235 -28.61 34.14 -14.73
N LEU A 236 -29.67 34.12 -13.93
CA LEU A 236 -29.94 33.05 -12.95
C LEU A 236 -30.16 31.68 -13.62
N VAL A 237 -30.94 31.62 -14.70
CA VAL A 237 -31.18 30.38 -15.45
C VAL A 237 -29.86 29.87 -16.07
N MET A 238 -29.05 30.76 -16.61
CA MET A 238 -27.75 30.39 -17.21
C MET A 238 -26.67 30.09 -16.17
N GLU A 239 -26.79 30.59 -14.95
CA GLU A 239 -26.00 30.16 -13.79
C GLU A 239 -26.37 28.73 -13.38
N ALA A 240 -27.66 28.41 -13.31
CA ALA A 240 -28.13 27.04 -13.06
C ALA A 240 -27.64 26.07 -14.15
N TYR A 241 -27.68 26.48 -15.43
CA TYR A 241 -27.11 25.72 -16.54
C TYR A 241 -25.60 25.49 -16.36
N ALA A 242 -24.80 26.52 -16.03
CA ALA A 242 -23.37 26.36 -15.77
C ALA A 242 -23.07 25.41 -14.61
N ILE A 243 -23.87 25.45 -13.55
CA ILE A 243 -23.73 24.58 -12.37
C ILE A 243 -23.98 23.12 -12.73
N LEU A 244 -24.97 22.84 -13.61
CA LEU A 244 -25.24 21.49 -14.12
C LEU A 244 -24.00 20.86 -14.79
N TYR A 245 -23.21 21.67 -15.51
CA TYR A 245 -21.96 21.27 -16.16
C TYR A 245 -20.72 21.31 -15.23
N GLY A 246 -20.92 21.47 -13.92
CA GLY A 246 -19.84 21.44 -12.91
C GLY A 246 -18.94 22.67 -12.91
N LYS A 247 -19.36 23.81 -13.51
CA LYS A 247 -18.60 25.06 -13.48
C LYS A 247 -18.92 25.88 -12.23
N THR A 248 -17.88 26.44 -11.61
CA THR A 248 -17.98 27.31 -10.41
C THR A 248 -17.05 28.53 -10.55
N GLY A 249 -17.46 29.71 -10.07
CA GLY A 249 -16.64 30.94 -10.06
C GLY A 249 -17.32 32.20 -10.61
N ASN A 250 -16.69 33.38 -10.47
CA ASN A 250 -17.32 34.70 -10.65
C ASN A 250 -17.77 35.09 -12.08
N ASN A 251 -17.60 34.22 -13.08
CA ASN A 251 -17.93 34.49 -14.50
C ASN A 251 -18.85 33.41 -15.10
N LEU A 252 -19.84 32.93 -14.34
CA LEU A 252 -20.74 31.85 -14.77
C LEU A 252 -21.47 32.15 -16.09
N TRP A 253 -21.95 33.38 -16.29
CA TRP A 253 -22.63 33.81 -17.52
C TRP A 253 -21.80 33.59 -18.79
N SER A 254 -20.53 34.01 -18.78
CA SER A 254 -19.66 33.85 -19.95
C SER A 254 -19.30 32.39 -20.19
N GLN A 255 -19.25 31.59 -19.13
CA GLN A 255 -18.99 30.15 -19.22
C GLN A 255 -20.20 29.39 -19.76
N SER A 256 -21.41 29.66 -19.29
CA SER A 256 -22.64 29.05 -19.82
C SER A 256 -22.92 29.44 -21.27
N LYS A 257 -22.65 30.70 -21.65
CA LYS A 257 -22.76 31.15 -23.06
C LYS A 257 -21.80 30.42 -24.00
N LYS A 258 -20.61 30.04 -23.51
CA LYS A 258 -19.66 29.19 -24.26
C LYS A 258 -20.12 27.72 -24.31
N LEU A 259 -20.62 27.19 -23.19
CA LEU A 259 -21.08 25.80 -23.09
C LEU A 259 -22.31 25.53 -23.95
N ILE A 260 -23.31 26.40 -23.93
CA ILE A 260 -24.52 26.25 -24.76
C ILE A 260 -24.21 26.32 -26.27
N ALA A 261 -23.07 26.93 -26.65
CA ALA A 261 -22.62 27.01 -28.03
C ALA A 261 -21.89 25.73 -28.51
N GLN A 262 -21.40 24.89 -27.60
CA GLN A 262 -20.64 23.67 -27.90
C GLN A 262 -21.51 22.38 -27.95
N ALA A 263 -22.82 22.56 -28.11
CA ALA A 263 -23.90 21.55 -28.09
C ALA A 263 -24.35 21.11 -26.69
N PRO A 264 -25.67 20.97 -26.44
CA PRO A 264 -26.25 20.62 -25.13
C PRO A 264 -26.18 19.13 -24.76
N GLU A 265 -25.67 18.26 -25.65
CA GLU A 265 -25.76 16.79 -25.52
C GLU A 265 -24.54 16.13 -24.84
N GLY A 266 -23.76 16.88 -24.07
CA GLY A 266 -22.51 16.38 -23.46
C GLY A 266 -22.61 15.90 -22.01
N ILE A 267 -23.75 16.09 -21.33
CA ILE A 267 -23.88 15.62 -19.94
C ILE A 267 -24.27 14.15 -19.99
N GLY A 268 -23.45 13.28 -19.40
CA GLY A 268 -23.89 11.96 -19.00
C GLY A 268 -25.05 12.10 -18.01
N ILE A 269 -26.28 12.16 -18.51
CA ILE A 269 -27.52 12.33 -17.73
C ILE A 269 -27.60 11.27 -16.60
N ASN A 270 -26.98 10.11 -16.83
CA ASN A 270 -26.87 9.00 -15.89
C ASN A 270 -25.85 9.23 -14.75
N ASN A 271 -25.06 10.31 -14.77
CA ASN A 271 -23.94 10.54 -13.85
C ASN A 271 -23.97 11.95 -13.21
N ILE A 272 -25.15 12.42 -12.84
CA ILE A 272 -25.32 13.71 -12.17
C ILE A 272 -25.05 13.56 -10.67
N LEU A 273 -24.07 14.31 -10.16
CA LEU A 273 -23.64 14.27 -8.76
C LEU A 273 -24.68 14.89 -7.81
N LEU A 274 -24.95 14.25 -6.65
CA LEU A 274 -25.87 14.75 -5.63
C LEU A 274 -25.56 16.19 -5.13
N PRO A 275 -24.29 16.60 -4.93
CA PRO A 275 -23.96 17.98 -4.61
C PRO A 275 -24.40 18.99 -5.67
N THR A 276 -24.40 18.60 -6.95
CA THR A 276 -24.88 19.45 -8.05
C THR A 276 -26.39 19.60 -7.99
N LEU A 277 -27.13 18.51 -7.73
CA LEU A 277 -28.58 18.55 -7.50
C LEU A 277 -28.95 19.41 -6.29
N LYS A 278 -28.22 19.31 -5.17
CA LYS A 278 -28.43 20.16 -3.98
C LYS A 278 -28.24 21.65 -4.28
N LYS A 279 -27.26 22.02 -5.10
CA LYS A 279 -27.07 23.40 -5.53
C LYS A 279 -28.19 23.86 -6.46
N LEU A 280 -28.62 23.02 -7.40
CA LEU A 280 -29.73 23.31 -8.32
C LEU A 280 -31.07 23.46 -7.59
N LYS A 281 -31.30 22.69 -6.52
CA LYS A 281 -32.49 22.79 -5.66
C LYS A 281 -32.73 24.24 -5.20
N PHE A 282 -31.68 24.94 -4.77
CA PHE A 282 -31.76 26.34 -4.35
C PHE A 282 -32.23 27.27 -5.49
N TYR A 283 -31.88 26.98 -6.74
CA TYR A 283 -32.34 27.78 -7.89
C TYR A 283 -33.77 27.44 -8.28
N ILE A 284 -34.18 26.17 -8.19
CA ILE A 284 -35.52 25.70 -8.57
C ILE A 284 -36.58 26.10 -7.53
N GLU A 285 -36.22 26.16 -6.25
CA GLU A 285 -37.11 26.57 -5.16
C GLU A 285 -37.28 28.09 -5.05
N ASN A 286 -36.54 28.89 -5.84
CA ASN A 286 -36.68 30.35 -5.83
C ASN A 286 -38.00 30.78 -6.48
N PRO A 287 -38.92 31.43 -5.73
CA PRO A 287 -40.25 31.83 -6.24
C PRO A 287 -40.19 32.92 -7.32
N ASN A 288 -39.05 33.60 -7.48
CA ASN A 288 -38.82 34.61 -8.51
C ASN A 288 -38.62 34.02 -9.92
N ILE A 289 -38.51 32.69 -10.05
CA ILE A 289 -38.36 31.97 -11.32
C ILE A 289 -39.66 31.23 -11.64
N ALA A 290 -40.77 31.98 -11.72
CA ALA A 290 -42.03 31.44 -12.22
C ALA A 290 -42.01 31.36 -13.76
N PRO A 291 -42.55 30.29 -14.37
CA PRO A 291 -42.57 30.12 -15.82
C PRO A 291 -43.27 31.28 -16.55
N ASP A 292 -44.25 31.94 -15.90
CA ASP A 292 -44.97 33.09 -16.45
C ASP A 292 -44.12 34.37 -16.50
N GLU A 293 -43.20 34.56 -15.56
CA GLU A 293 -42.26 35.70 -15.56
C GLU A 293 -41.10 35.46 -16.54
N LEU A 294 -40.65 34.21 -16.71
CA LEU A 294 -39.66 33.85 -17.72
C LEU A 294 -40.22 34.01 -19.15
N LYS A 295 -41.50 33.70 -19.36
CA LYS A 295 -42.19 33.84 -20.65
C LYS A 295 -42.27 35.30 -21.12
N LYS A 296 -42.29 36.26 -20.19
CA LYS A 296 -42.23 37.71 -20.52
C LYS A 296 -40.85 38.14 -21.02
N VAL A 297 -39.79 37.41 -20.66
CA VAL A 297 -38.41 37.76 -21.02
C VAL A 297 -37.96 37.09 -22.31
N SER A 298 -38.21 35.79 -22.47
CA SER A 298 -37.93 35.07 -23.72
C SER A 298 -38.59 33.68 -23.69
N ALA A 299 -39.19 33.25 -24.80
CA ALA A 299 -39.68 31.87 -24.91
C ALA A 299 -38.53 30.86 -24.88
N SER A 300 -37.36 31.27 -25.35
CA SER A 300 -36.14 30.47 -25.44
C SER A 300 -35.47 30.23 -24.08
N ILE A 301 -35.67 31.10 -23.09
CA ILE A 301 -35.18 30.83 -21.73
C ILE A 301 -36.10 29.86 -20.97
N VAL A 302 -37.40 29.85 -21.31
CA VAL A 302 -38.38 28.92 -20.73
C VAL A 302 -38.10 27.49 -21.17
N SER A 303 -37.74 27.27 -22.44
CA SER A 303 -37.37 25.92 -22.92
C SER A 303 -36.12 25.38 -22.22
N ILE A 304 -35.08 26.20 -22.07
CA ILE A 304 -33.86 25.85 -21.33
C ILE A 304 -34.15 25.58 -19.85
N TRP A 305 -35.00 26.39 -19.22
CA TRP A 305 -35.41 26.18 -17.83
C TRP A 305 -36.19 24.87 -17.65
N ASN A 306 -37.15 24.58 -18.53
CA ASN A 306 -37.93 23.34 -18.50
C ASN A 306 -37.03 22.09 -18.70
N TRP A 307 -36.00 22.20 -19.53
CA TRP A 307 -34.99 21.15 -19.66
C TRP A 307 -34.19 20.96 -18.37
N ILE A 308 -33.69 22.03 -17.74
CA ILE A 308 -32.95 21.97 -16.46
C ILE A 308 -33.81 21.33 -15.35
N VAL A 309 -35.09 21.70 -15.25
CA VAL A 309 -36.03 21.13 -14.28
C VAL A 309 -36.27 19.64 -14.56
N SER A 310 -36.41 19.26 -15.83
CA SER A 310 -36.58 17.85 -16.23
C SER A 310 -35.34 17.00 -15.90
N VAL A 311 -34.13 17.54 -16.12
CA VAL A 311 -32.86 16.90 -15.74
C VAL A 311 -32.76 16.73 -14.23
N TYR A 312 -33.14 17.75 -13.45
CA TYR A 312 -33.13 17.71 -11.99
C TYR A 312 -34.10 16.65 -11.44
N ASN A 313 -35.33 16.60 -11.95
CA ASN A 313 -36.34 15.62 -11.54
C ASN A 313 -35.90 14.18 -11.85
N TYR A 314 -35.36 13.96 -13.05
CA TYR A 314 -34.78 12.67 -13.43
C TYR A 314 -33.63 12.27 -12.49
N GLY A 315 -32.69 13.18 -12.22
CA GLY A 315 -31.54 12.92 -11.35
C GLY A 315 -31.93 12.56 -9.91
N ILE A 316 -32.95 13.19 -9.34
CA ILE A 316 -33.45 12.85 -7.99
C ILE A 316 -34.09 11.47 -7.96
N ILE A 317 -34.95 11.17 -8.92
CA ILE A 317 -35.64 9.87 -8.97
C ILE A 317 -34.63 8.75 -9.22
N ALA A 318 -33.65 8.98 -10.10
CA ALA A 318 -32.54 8.06 -10.32
C ALA A 318 -31.77 7.80 -9.01
N HIS A 319 -31.37 8.85 -8.29
CA HIS A 319 -30.64 8.69 -7.03
C HIS A 319 -31.43 7.91 -5.97
N LYS A 320 -32.76 8.14 -5.87
CA LYS A 320 -33.65 7.38 -4.98
C LYS A 320 -33.77 5.91 -5.39
N TYR A 321 -33.93 5.64 -6.69
CA TYR A 321 -33.98 4.30 -7.25
C TYR A 321 -32.71 3.51 -6.95
N TRP A 322 -31.54 4.14 -7.15
CA TRP A 322 -30.24 3.50 -6.96
C TRP A 322 -29.94 3.14 -5.50
N ILE A 323 -30.23 4.04 -4.53
CA ILE A 323 -30.13 3.72 -3.09
C ILE A 323 -30.96 2.48 -2.76
N ARG A 324 -32.18 2.43 -3.26
CA ARG A 324 -33.12 1.35 -2.92
C ARG A 324 -32.82 0.03 -3.62
N ALA A 325 -32.22 0.08 -4.81
CA ALA A 325 -31.71 -1.09 -5.53
C ALA A 325 -30.48 -1.71 -4.85
N GLU A 326 -29.63 -0.88 -4.24
CA GLU A 326 -28.49 -1.30 -3.41
C GLU A 326 -28.97 -1.98 -2.11
N GLU A 327 -29.94 -1.39 -1.41
CA GLU A 327 -30.55 -1.98 -0.19
C GLU A 327 -31.16 -3.37 -0.42
N LYS A 328 -31.66 -3.67 -1.64
CA LYS A 328 -32.23 -4.98 -2.00
C LYS A 328 -31.24 -5.94 -2.66
N GLY A 329 -29.96 -5.58 -2.78
CA GLY A 329 -28.90 -6.46 -3.29
C GLY A 329 -29.04 -6.84 -4.78
N ILE A 330 -29.77 -6.05 -5.57
CA ILE A 330 -30.04 -6.33 -6.99
C ILE A 330 -28.81 -6.02 -7.87
N ILE A 331 -27.88 -5.19 -7.40
CA ILE A 331 -26.72 -4.71 -8.16
C ILE A 331 -25.47 -4.78 -7.27
N ARG A 332 -24.37 -5.38 -7.77
CA ARG A 332 -23.05 -5.29 -7.13
C ARG A 332 -22.54 -3.85 -7.27
N SER A 333 -21.91 -3.31 -6.23
CA SER A 333 -21.44 -1.92 -6.05
C SER A 333 -20.51 -1.35 -7.14
N GLU A 334 -20.27 -2.06 -8.23
CA GLU A 334 -19.38 -1.72 -9.35
C GLU A 334 -20.02 -0.82 -10.43
N THR A 335 -21.33 -0.59 -10.42
CA THR A 335 -22.00 0.20 -11.49
C THR A 335 -22.36 1.64 -11.11
N LEU A 336 -22.05 2.07 -9.88
CA LEU A 336 -22.30 3.44 -9.41
C LEU A 336 -21.00 4.14 -9.03
N VAL A 337 -20.51 4.99 -9.93
CA VAL A 337 -19.64 6.10 -9.54
C VAL A 337 -20.51 7.15 -8.82
N ILE A 338 -20.90 6.87 -7.58
CA ILE A 338 -21.39 7.90 -6.65
C ILE A 338 -20.25 8.19 -5.67
N SER A 339 -19.57 9.32 -5.94
CA SER A 339 -18.61 9.94 -5.02
C SER A 339 -19.28 10.26 -3.67
N PRO A 340 -18.70 9.87 -2.52
CA PRO A 340 -19.25 10.20 -1.22
C PRO A 340 -18.89 11.64 -0.85
N TYR A 341 -19.87 12.51 -0.66
CA TYR A 341 -19.71 13.70 0.17
C TYR A 341 -21.02 14.12 0.84
N ASN A 342 -21.17 13.75 2.11
CA ASN A 342 -22.04 14.39 3.10
C ASN A 342 -21.22 14.62 4.37
N ALA A 343 -20.57 15.77 4.46
CA ALA A 343 -20.13 16.49 5.67
C ALA A 343 -19.52 17.81 5.19
N MET A 344 -20.01 19.03 5.39
CA MET A 344 -20.86 19.62 6.42
C MET A 344 -21.41 20.96 5.86
N VAL A 345 -22.58 21.41 6.32
CA VAL A 345 -22.83 22.83 6.59
C VAL A 345 -23.70 22.92 7.84
N ASP A 346 -23.05 23.19 8.97
CA ASP A 346 -23.40 24.31 9.84
C ASP A 346 -22.07 25.01 10.17
N LYS A 347 -22.00 26.33 10.01
CA LYS A 347 -20.88 27.23 10.36
C LYS A 347 -21.48 28.43 11.12
N PRO A 348 -20.75 29.15 12.00
CA PRO A 348 -19.32 29.54 11.90
C PRO A 348 -18.53 29.34 13.24
N SER A 349 -17.20 29.33 13.43
CA SER A 349 -16.00 30.08 12.93
C SER A 349 -14.79 29.67 13.85
N PRO A 350 -13.51 30.13 13.70
CA PRO A 350 -12.52 29.80 12.66
C PRO A 350 -11.11 29.42 13.22
N VAL A 351 -10.50 28.26 12.88
CA VAL A 351 -9.02 28.08 13.01
C VAL A 351 -8.45 27.16 11.91
N LYS A 352 -7.75 27.78 10.95
CA LYS A 352 -6.76 27.30 9.95
C LYS A 352 -6.55 25.77 9.78
N GLU A 353 -7.23 25.18 8.79
CA GLU A 353 -6.88 23.88 8.19
C GLU A 353 -5.93 24.04 6.99
N LYS A 354 -4.86 23.23 6.98
CA LYS A 354 -3.97 23.04 5.84
C LYS A 354 -4.62 22.04 4.88
N THR A 355 -4.67 22.42 3.62
CA THR A 355 -5.28 21.71 2.48
C THR A 355 -4.70 20.31 2.25
N GLU A 356 -5.55 19.28 2.33
CA GLU A 356 -5.32 17.98 1.70
C GLU A 356 -5.56 18.10 0.19
N LYS A 357 -4.54 17.77 -0.61
CA LYS A 357 -4.60 17.77 -2.07
C LYS A 357 -5.02 16.37 -2.53
N THR A 358 -6.20 16.29 -3.14
CA THR A 358 -6.74 15.10 -3.81
C THR A 358 -5.81 14.60 -4.91
N ILE A 359 -5.56 13.29 -4.89
CA ILE A 359 -4.68 12.54 -5.80
C ILE A 359 -5.51 12.15 -7.04
N HIS A 360 -5.01 12.46 -8.25
CA HIS A 360 -5.65 12.07 -9.51
C HIS A 360 -5.67 10.53 -9.68
N PRO A 361 -6.79 9.90 -10.10
CA PRO A 361 -6.84 8.48 -10.43
C PRO A 361 -5.94 8.16 -11.64
N ILE A 362 -5.21 7.05 -11.57
CA ILE A 362 -4.48 6.49 -12.72
C ILE A 362 -5.52 5.90 -13.69
N GLU A 363 -5.47 6.30 -14.96
CA GLU A 363 -6.32 5.73 -16.02
C GLU A 363 -5.92 4.27 -16.31
N ILE A 364 -6.90 3.36 -16.19
CA ILE A 364 -6.75 1.93 -16.49
C ILE A 364 -7.55 1.63 -17.75
N SER A 365 -6.88 1.14 -18.78
CA SER A 365 -7.52 0.84 -20.05
C SER A 365 -8.07 -0.59 -20.06
N ALA A 366 -9.12 -0.86 -20.85
CA ALA A 366 -9.72 -2.18 -20.97
C ALA A 366 -8.77 -3.25 -21.58
N THR A 367 -7.67 -2.82 -22.22
CA THR A 367 -6.65 -3.70 -22.83
C THR A 367 -5.59 -4.20 -21.84
N ASP A 368 -5.51 -3.61 -20.65
CA ASP A 368 -4.51 -3.92 -19.62
C ASP A 368 -4.89 -5.22 -18.87
N THR A 369 -4.66 -6.38 -19.50
CA THR A 369 -4.80 -7.69 -18.84
C THR A 369 -3.64 -7.96 -17.90
N LEU A 370 -3.87 -8.76 -16.83
CA LEU A 370 -2.81 -9.10 -15.86
C LEU A 370 -1.56 -9.72 -16.49
N ASP A 371 -1.72 -10.68 -17.39
CA ASP A 371 -0.60 -11.32 -18.10
C ASP A 371 0.19 -10.33 -18.97
N SER A 372 -0.49 -9.33 -19.56
CA SER A 372 0.19 -8.27 -20.33
C SER A 372 1.02 -7.38 -19.42
N LEU A 373 0.43 -6.95 -18.30
CA LEU A 373 1.10 -6.11 -17.32
C LEU A 373 2.27 -6.81 -16.64
N GLU A 374 2.18 -8.12 -16.37
CA GLU A 374 3.28 -8.90 -15.81
C GLU A 374 4.49 -8.97 -16.77
N LYS A 375 4.24 -9.22 -18.06
CA LYS A 375 5.28 -9.18 -19.09
C LYS A 375 5.90 -7.79 -19.23
N GLU A 376 5.10 -6.73 -19.20
CA GLU A 376 5.59 -5.35 -19.25
C GLU A 376 6.43 -4.99 -18.02
N LEU A 377 6.02 -5.47 -16.85
CA LEU A 377 6.71 -5.27 -15.59
C LEU A 377 8.06 -6.00 -15.59
N ASP A 378 8.15 -7.21 -16.14
CA ASP A 378 9.42 -7.92 -16.32
C ASP A 378 10.36 -7.20 -17.30
N VAL A 379 9.83 -6.69 -18.41
CA VAL A 379 10.61 -5.86 -19.35
C VAL A 379 11.10 -4.57 -18.68
N ALA A 380 10.26 -3.93 -17.86
CA ALA A 380 10.62 -2.73 -17.11
C ALA A 380 11.70 -3.03 -16.05
N LYS A 381 11.61 -4.14 -15.31
CA LYS A 381 12.68 -4.61 -14.40
C LYS A 381 13.99 -4.84 -15.14
N ALA A 382 13.94 -5.50 -16.29
CA ALA A 382 15.12 -5.77 -17.09
C ALA A 382 15.77 -4.49 -17.65
N LYS A 383 14.97 -3.47 -17.99
CA LYS A 383 15.47 -2.13 -18.37
C LYS A 383 16.12 -1.43 -17.18
N LEU A 384 15.47 -1.45 -16.03
CA LEU A 384 15.99 -0.82 -14.81
C LEU A 384 17.33 -1.42 -14.39
N ALA A 385 17.48 -2.75 -14.44
CA ALA A 385 18.72 -3.45 -14.11
C ALA A 385 19.91 -3.04 -15.02
N LYS A 386 19.65 -2.57 -16.24
CA LYS A 386 20.67 -2.05 -17.16
C LYS A 386 21.06 -0.61 -16.86
N CYS A 387 20.17 0.16 -16.25
CA CYS A 387 20.43 1.54 -15.85
C CYS A 387 21.10 1.55 -14.48
N ASN A 388 22.44 1.42 -14.42
CA ASN A 388 23.18 1.55 -13.16
C ASN A 388 23.97 2.87 -13.13
N ILE A 389 23.99 3.53 -11.98
CA ILE A 389 24.66 4.82 -11.79
C ILE A 389 26.08 4.54 -11.29
N SER A 390 27.10 4.97 -12.05
CA SER A 390 28.50 4.78 -11.64
C SER A 390 28.87 5.66 -10.45
N LYS A 391 29.75 5.15 -9.56
CA LYS A 391 30.35 5.96 -8.48
C LYS A 391 31.11 7.19 -9.00
N TYR A 392 31.64 7.09 -10.23
CA TYR A 392 32.26 8.21 -10.94
C TYR A 392 31.23 9.31 -11.26
N ASP A 393 30.08 8.92 -11.81
CA ASP A 393 28.98 9.84 -12.16
C ASP A 393 28.49 10.63 -10.94
N ILE A 394 28.31 9.96 -9.80
CA ILE A 394 27.95 10.59 -8.53
C ILE A 394 28.99 11.64 -8.10
N THR A 395 30.28 11.36 -8.31
CA THR A 395 31.36 12.28 -7.95
C THR A 395 31.37 13.50 -8.87
N THR A 396 31.10 13.32 -10.17
CA THR A 396 30.99 14.45 -11.11
C THR A 396 29.79 15.36 -10.78
N LEU A 397 28.65 14.79 -10.38
CA LEU A 397 27.46 15.55 -10.01
C LEU A 397 27.66 16.39 -8.73
N LYS A 398 28.52 15.94 -7.80
CA LYS A 398 28.88 16.69 -6.59
C LYS A 398 29.78 17.89 -6.85
N SER A 399 30.52 17.89 -7.97
CA SER A 399 31.48 18.94 -8.29
C SER A 399 30.80 20.26 -8.70
N PHE A 400 29.51 20.22 -9.02
CA PHE A 400 28.74 21.40 -9.39
C PHE A 400 28.41 22.26 -8.17
N SER A 401 29.11 23.38 -8.05
CA SER A 401 28.80 24.45 -7.07
C SER A 401 27.62 25.33 -7.51
N ARG A 402 27.36 25.42 -8.83
CA ARG A 402 26.18 26.04 -9.43
C ARG A 402 25.70 25.19 -10.62
N PRO A 403 24.78 24.24 -10.42
CA PRO A 403 24.34 23.37 -11.50
C PRO A 403 23.52 24.14 -12.56
N PRO A 404 23.66 23.80 -13.85
CA PRO A 404 22.78 24.29 -14.90
C PRO A 404 21.31 23.94 -14.63
N ALA A 405 20.37 24.71 -15.22
CA ALA A 405 18.93 24.59 -14.92
C ALA A 405 18.38 23.16 -15.13
N LEU A 406 18.78 22.46 -16.19
CA LEU A 406 18.38 21.08 -16.45
C LEU A 406 18.95 20.09 -15.42
N VAL A 407 20.21 20.29 -14.99
CA VAL A 407 20.84 19.46 -13.94
C VAL A 407 20.13 19.63 -12.61
N LYS A 408 19.73 20.86 -12.31
CA LYS A 408 18.93 21.18 -11.13
C LYS A 408 17.61 20.41 -11.15
N LEU A 409 16.89 20.43 -12.28
CA LEU A 409 15.60 19.73 -12.45
C LEU A 409 15.75 18.21 -12.23
N VAL A 410 16.78 17.58 -12.81
CA VAL A 410 17.06 16.14 -12.63
C VAL A 410 17.37 15.80 -11.16
N LEU A 411 18.15 16.64 -10.47
CA LEU A 411 18.47 16.46 -9.05
C LEU A 411 17.26 16.68 -8.13
N GLU A 412 16.35 17.58 -8.50
CA GLU A 412 15.09 17.78 -7.80
C GLU A 412 14.18 16.56 -7.95
N ALA A 413 14.06 16.00 -9.16
CA ALA A 413 13.33 14.76 -9.41
C ALA A 413 13.91 13.59 -8.59
N TYR A 414 15.25 13.45 -8.57
CA TYR A 414 15.91 12.45 -7.72
C TYR A 414 15.60 12.64 -6.24
N ALA A 415 15.62 13.88 -5.73
CA ALA A 415 15.29 14.15 -4.33
C ALA A 415 13.84 13.78 -3.96
N ILE A 416 12.90 14.02 -4.87
CA ILE A 416 11.47 13.69 -4.70
C ILE A 416 11.27 12.18 -4.58
N LEU A 417 12.05 11.39 -5.32
CA LEU A 417 11.98 9.92 -5.30
C LEU A 417 12.31 9.35 -3.91
N PHE A 418 13.17 10.02 -3.13
CA PHE A 418 13.47 9.68 -1.73
C PHE A 418 12.50 10.31 -0.72
N GLY A 419 11.37 10.86 -1.16
CA GLY A 419 10.35 11.46 -0.30
C GLY A 419 10.79 12.77 0.36
N LYS A 420 11.84 13.43 -0.15
CA LYS A 420 12.28 14.73 0.38
C LYS A 420 11.32 15.84 -0.07
N THR A 421 11.00 16.76 0.85
CA THR A 421 10.10 17.89 0.60
C THR A 421 10.65 19.15 1.28
N GLY A 422 10.64 20.28 0.58
CA GLY A 422 11.05 21.58 1.13
C GLY A 422 11.78 22.47 0.13
N ASP A 423 12.31 23.60 0.59
CA ASP A 423 13.09 24.51 -0.24
C ASP A 423 14.49 23.91 -0.53
N ASN A 424 15.05 24.24 -1.70
CA ASN A 424 16.36 23.75 -2.19
C ASN A 424 16.43 22.22 -2.44
N LEU A 425 15.41 21.65 -3.09
CA LEU A 425 15.34 20.22 -3.46
C LEU A 425 16.60 19.71 -4.20
N TRP A 426 17.19 20.50 -5.09
CA TRP A 426 18.39 20.08 -5.84
C TRP A 426 19.59 19.78 -4.92
N PHE A 427 19.79 20.57 -3.86
CA PHE A 427 20.88 20.37 -2.90
C PHE A 427 20.61 19.12 -2.04
N GLN A 428 19.34 18.90 -1.68
CA GLN A 428 18.91 17.68 -1.02
C GLN A 428 19.14 16.45 -1.93
N GLY A 429 18.96 16.59 -3.25
CA GLY A 429 19.28 15.56 -4.25
C GLY A 429 20.76 15.16 -4.24
N ILE A 430 21.67 16.14 -4.27
CA ILE A 430 23.12 15.90 -4.17
C ILE A 430 23.49 15.21 -2.87
N LYS A 431 22.86 15.61 -1.76
CA LYS A 431 23.06 14.97 -0.44
C LYS A 431 22.53 13.52 -0.44
N SER A 432 21.36 13.29 -1.02
CA SER A 432 20.74 11.97 -1.15
C SER A 432 21.56 11.00 -1.99
N LEU A 433 22.29 11.46 -3.02
CA LEU A 433 23.22 10.65 -3.81
C LEU A 433 24.39 10.07 -2.97
N THR A 434 24.61 10.59 -1.75
CA THR A 434 25.66 10.11 -0.83
C THR A 434 25.09 9.28 0.31
N GLN A 435 23.90 9.65 0.79
CA GLN A 435 23.29 9.09 1.99
C GLN A 435 22.44 7.85 1.72
N HIS A 436 21.88 7.73 0.52
CA HIS A 436 20.96 6.66 0.18
C HIS A 436 21.53 5.80 -0.94
N ASN A 437 21.50 4.48 -0.74
CA ASN A 437 21.81 3.54 -1.81
C ASN A 437 20.60 3.47 -2.76
N PRO A 438 20.75 3.65 -4.09
CA PRO A 438 19.63 3.55 -5.02
C PRO A 438 18.90 2.19 -4.94
N ASP A 439 19.59 1.13 -4.51
CA ASP A 439 19.01 -0.21 -4.30
C ASP A 439 18.13 -0.32 -3.05
N ALA A 440 18.14 0.68 -2.16
CA ALA A 440 17.36 0.66 -0.92
C ALA A 440 15.90 1.09 -1.12
N ILE A 441 15.54 1.58 -2.30
CA ILE A 441 14.17 1.99 -2.62
C ILE A 441 13.38 0.74 -3.00
N ASP A 442 12.27 0.50 -2.29
CA ASP A 442 11.32 -0.54 -2.66
C ASP A 442 10.59 -0.14 -3.95
N ILE A 443 11.09 -0.68 -5.06
CA ILE A 443 10.63 -0.39 -6.42
C ILE A 443 9.18 -0.83 -6.59
N ASP A 444 8.77 -1.92 -5.94
CA ASP A 444 7.41 -2.48 -6.00
C ASP A 444 6.37 -1.59 -5.32
N ASN A 445 6.80 -0.46 -4.77
CA ASN A 445 6.07 0.20 -3.72
C ASN A 445 6.23 1.69 -3.58
N MET A 446 6.53 2.32 -4.71
CA MET A 446 6.59 3.76 -4.78
C MET A 446 5.20 4.36 -4.49
N PRO A 447 5.05 5.27 -3.52
CA PRO A 447 3.75 5.84 -3.20
C PRO A 447 3.27 6.80 -4.31
N LEU A 448 1.97 6.77 -4.62
CA LEU A 448 1.33 7.59 -5.68
C LEU A 448 1.61 9.10 -5.58
N PRO A 449 1.68 9.73 -4.40
CA PRO A 449 2.06 11.14 -4.28
C PRO A 449 3.45 11.46 -4.82
N ILE A 450 4.40 10.51 -4.75
CA ILE A 450 5.74 10.69 -5.32
C ILE A 450 5.66 10.59 -6.84
N LEU A 451 4.96 9.58 -7.38
CA LEU A 451 4.75 9.42 -8.82
C LEU A 451 4.04 10.63 -9.45
N ASN A 452 3.01 11.15 -8.80
CA ASN A 452 2.30 12.35 -9.30
C ASN A 452 3.17 13.60 -9.28
N LYS A 453 4.06 13.75 -8.29
CA LYS A 453 5.05 14.83 -8.30
C LYS A 453 6.06 14.65 -9.42
N LEU A 454 6.55 13.42 -9.64
CA LEU A 454 7.50 13.07 -10.70
C LEU A 454 6.91 13.23 -12.11
N LYS A 455 5.61 12.99 -12.30
CA LYS A 455 4.90 13.18 -13.57
C LYS A 455 5.16 14.58 -14.15
N CYS A 456 5.05 15.62 -13.32
CA CYS A 456 5.32 16.99 -13.73
C CYS A 456 6.78 17.23 -14.17
N TYR A 457 7.73 16.41 -13.75
CA TYR A 457 9.13 16.53 -14.16
C TYR A 457 9.41 15.79 -15.47
N ILE A 458 8.76 14.64 -15.67
CA ILE A 458 8.95 13.76 -16.82
C ILE A 458 8.22 14.28 -18.06
N GLU A 459 7.06 14.91 -17.89
CA GLU A 459 6.28 15.50 -18.99
C GLU A 459 6.81 16.86 -19.46
N ASN A 460 7.88 17.39 -18.86
CA ASN A 460 8.46 18.66 -19.29
C ASN A 460 9.11 18.54 -20.68
N PRO A 461 8.82 19.45 -21.63
CA PRO A 461 9.39 19.39 -22.98
C PRO A 461 10.91 19.68 -23.01
N ASP A 462 11.46 20.28 -21.95
CA ASP A 462 12.87 20.67 -21.87
C ASP A 462 13.79 19.47 -21.54
N THR A 463 13.25 18.34 -21.07
CA THR A 463 14.01 17.14 -20.66
C THR A 463 14.23 16.16 -21.80
N THR A 464 14.55 16.65 -22.99
CA THR A 464 14.93 15.77 -24.11
C THR A 464 16.28 15.09 -23.85
N PRO A 465 16.46 13.81 -24.21
CA PRO A 465 17.72 13.10 -24.00
C PRO A 465 18.90 13.75 -24.74
N GLU A 466 18.64 14.45 -25.85
CA GLU A 466 19.64 15.20 -26.60
C GLU A 466 20.12 16.46 -25.86
N ALA A 467 19.22 17.18 -25.20
CA ALA A 467 19.58 18.34 -24.37
C ALA A 467 20.40 17.93 -23.15
N LEU A 468 20.03 16.81 -22.50
CA LEU A 468 20.78 16.26 -21.37
C LEU A 468 22.17 15.75 -21.77
N LYS A 469 22.28 15.14 -22.96
CA LYS A 469 23.55 14.65 -23.51
C LYS A 469 24.54 15.77 -23.82
N LYS A 470 24.06 16.96 -24.19
CA LYS A 470 24.91 18.16 -24.39
C LYS A 470 25.53 18.66 -23.08
N ILE A 471 24.93 18.37 -21.93
CA ILE A 471 25.42 18.84 -20.63
C ILE A 471 26.40 17.83 -20.03
N SER A 472 25.97 16.58 -19.83
CA SER A 472 26.86 15.50 -19.42
C SER A 472 26.21 14.14 -19.57
N LEU A 473 27.01 13.15 -19.91
CA LEU A 473 26.60 11.75 -19.98
C LEU A 473 26.14 11.21 -18.61
N CYS A 474 26.69 11.71 -17.51
CA CYS A 474 26.33 11.30 -16.15
C CYS A 474 24.92 11.74 -15.74
N ILE A 475 24.39 12.81 -16.34
CA ILE A 475 23.03 13.28 -16.10
C ILE A 475 22.03 12.46 -16.91
N VAL A 476 22.41 12.03 -18.11
CA VAL A 476 21.60 11.14 -18.94
C VAL A 476 21.43 9.78 -18.27
N SER A 477 22.50 9.20 -17.71
CA SER A 477 22.40 7.93 -17.00
C SER A 477 21.51 8.03 -15.75
N LEU A 478 21.62 9.13 -15.00
CA LEU A 478 20.75 9.42 -13.85
C LEU A 478 19.29 9.61 -14.27
N TRP A 479 19.03 10.37 -15.34
CA TRP A 479 17.68 10.62 -15.85
C TRP A 479 17.01 9.33 -16.34
N ASN A 480 17.73 8.52 -17.13
CA ASN A 480 17.22 7.23 -17.61
C ASN A 480 16.84 6.30 -16.44
N TRP A 481 17.61 6.33 -15.35
CA TRP A 481 17.28 5.58 -14.14
C TRP A 481 15.99 6.09 -13.48
N ILE A 482 15.83 7.41 -13.33
CA ILE A 482 14.61 8.03 -12.76
C ILE A 482 13.38 7.72 -13.62
N GLU A 483 13.52 7.80 -14.94
CA GLU A 483 12.46 7.50 -15.90
C GLU A 483 12.05 6.01 -15.84
N CYS A 484 13.03 5.10 -15.79
CA CYS A 484 12.76 3.67 -15.62
C CYS A 484 12.06 3.38 -14.29
N MET A 485 12.46 4.04 -13.20
CA MET A 485 11.81 3.91 -11.89
C MET A 485 10.36 4.40 -11.91
N TYR A 486 10.09 5.52 -12.56
CA TYR A 486 8.74 6.07 -12.69
C TYR A 486 7.83 5.15 -13.52
N ASN A 487 8.31 4.70 -14.69
CA ASN A 487 7.56 3.81 -15.57
C ASN A 487 7.25 2.48 -14.87
N TYR A 488 8.23 1.92 -14.17
CA TYR A 488 8.03 0.74 -13.35
C TYR A 488 6.97 0.97 -12.25
N GLY A 489 7.07 2.07 -11.50
CA GLY A 489 6.14 2.40 -10.43
C GLY A 489 4.70 2.53 -10.92
N ILE A 490 4.47 3.15 -12.08
CA ILE A 490 3.13 3.23 -12.69
C ILE A 490 2.61 1.86 -13.09
N LEU A 491 3.43 1.04 -13.76
CA LEU A 491 3.06 -0.32 -14.17
C LEU A 491 2.73 -1.19 -12.96
N ALA A 492 3.52 -1.09 -11.89
CA ALA A 492 3.27 -1.78 -10.63
C ALA A 492 1.92 -1.38 -10.04
N HIS A 493 1.59 -0.07 -9.98
CA HIS A 493 0.27 0.38 -9.52
C HIS A 493 -0.87 -0.16 -10.39
N LYS A 494 -0.74 -0.11 -11.72
CA LYS A 494 -1.74 -0.68 -12.63
C LYS A 494 -1.94 -2.18 -12.42
N TYR A 495 -0.84 -2.93 -12.29
CA TYR A 495 -0.85 -4.36 -12.02
C TYR A 495 -1.58 -4.67 -10.70
N TRP A 496 -1.25 -3.95 -9.62
CA TRP A 496 -1.85 -4.19 -8.30
C TRP A 496 -3.34 -3.85 -8.24
N ILE A 497 -3.80 -2.84 -9.00
CA ILE A 497 -5.24 -2.54 -9.11
C ILE A 497 -5.97 -3.70 -9.79
N ARG A 498 -5.44 -4.20 -10.92
CA ARG A 498 -5.99 -5.37 -11.64
C ARG A 498 -5.91 -6.66 -10.84
N ALA A 499 -4.86 -6.84 -10.03
CA ALA A 499 -4.68 -8.01 -9.20
C ALA A 499 -5.73 -8.05 -8.08
N LYS A 500 -6.05 -6.87 -7.51
CA LYS A 500 -7.13 -6.71 -6.53
C LYS A 500 -8.50 -7.02 -7.11
N GLU A 501 -8.79 -6.62 -8.36
CA GLU A 501 -10.03 -6.97 -9.08
C GLU A 501 -10.19 -8.50 -9.24
N LYS A 502 -9.09 -9.25 -9.37
CA LYS A 502 -9.11 -10.72 -9.45
C LYS A 502 -8.98 -11.45 -8.10
N GLY A 503 -9.07 -10.72 -6.98
CA GLY A 503 -9.00 -11.31 -5.64
C GLY A 503 -7.59 -11.73 -5.19
N ILE A 504 -6.53 -11.26 -5.86
CA ILE A 504 -5.14 -11.50 -5.47
C ILE A 504 -4.72 -10.43 -4.44
N ILE A 505 -4.40 -10.88 -3.23
CA ILE A 505 -3.99 -10.01 -2.12
C ILE A 505 -2.48 -9.77 -2.20
N ARG A 506 -2.06 -8.50 -2.08
CA ARG A 506 -0.64 -8.11 -2.03
C ARG A 506 0.04 -8.72 -0.80
N PRO A 507 1.22 -9.37 -0.92
CA PRO A 507 1.95 -9.87 0.24
C PRO A 507 2.32 -8.71 1.16
N GLU A 508 2.05 -8.87 2.46
CA GLU A 508 1.99 -7.85 3.53
C GLU A 508 3.31 -7.14 3.89
N LYS A 509 4.20 -6.86 2.94
CA LYS A 509 5.37 -6.01 3.19
C LYS A 509 5.15 -4.52 2.94
N PHE A 510 3.91 -4.05 2.73
CA PHE A 510 3.71 -2.61 2.51
C PHE A 510 2.36 -2.01 2.91
N ILE A 511 2.37 -1.58 4.17
CA ILE A 511 1.72 -0.41 4.75
C ILE A 511 2.25 0.93 4.22
N ILE A 512 1.64 1.62 3.23
CA ILE A 512 1.92 3.06 3.07
C ILE A 512 1.55 3.72 4.40
N GLN A 513 2.49 4.42 5.05
CA GLN A 513 2.20 5.36 6.13
C GLN A 513 1.12 6.35 5.66
N ASN A 514 -0.14 6.03 5.95
CA ASN A 514 -1.31 6.91 5.94
C ASN A 514 -2.46 6.27 6.74
N ASP A 515 -2.16 5.37 7.68
CA ASP A 515 -3.10 5.13 8.76
C ASP A 515 -2.99 6.32 9.71
N ALA A 516 -4.04 7.13 9.69
CA ALA A 516 -4.40 7.92 10.85
C ALA A 516 -4.28 7.00 12.08
N ILE A 517 -3.45 7.41 13.03
CA ILE A 517 -3.58 6.96 14.42
C ILE A 517 -5.06 7.17 14.76
N PRO A 518 -5.81 6.14 15.22
CA PRO A 518 -7.16 6.36 15.69
C PRO A 518 -7.11 7.48 16.72
N ALA A 519 -7.93 8.52 16.49
CA ALA A 519 -7.88 9.75 17.25
C ALA A 519 -7.84 9.47 18.75
N LYS A 520 -6.87 10.06 19.46
CA LYS A 520 -6.80 10.03 20.92
C LYS A 520 -8.16 10.41 21.49
N PRO A 521 -8.68 9.72 22.53
CA PRO A 521 -9.90 10.15 23.17
C PRO A 521 -9.67 11.53 23.79
N SER A 522 -10.34 12.55 23.23
CA SER A 522 -10.54 13.83 23.90
C SER A 522 -11.15 13.58 25.27
N PRO A 523 -10.76 14.35 26.32
CA PRO A 523 -11.29 14.15 27.66
C PRO A 523 -12.81 14.42 27.65
N VAL A 524 -13.60 13.36 27.73
CA VAL A 524 -15.03 13.43 27.99
C VAL A 524 -15.19 14.05 29.37
N LYS A 525 -15.78 15.25 29.43
CA LYS A 525 -16.19 15.87 30.69
C LYS A 525 -17.32 15.04 31.27
N ASP A 526 -17.16 14.67 32.54
CA ASP A 526 -18.11 13.89 33.32
C ASP A 526 -19.55 14.39 33.15
N LYS A 527 -20.41 13.48 32.68
CA LYS A 527 -21.81 13.45 33.08
C LYS A 527 -22.12 12.01 33.45
N THR A 528 -22.11 11.75 34.77
CA THR A 528 -22.79 10.67 35.49
C THR A 528 -23.43 9.60 34.59
N VAL A 529 -22.62 8.65 34.11
CA VAL A 529 -23.14 7.44 33.47
C VAL A 529 -23.35 6.42 34.56
N LYS A 530 -24.62 6.05 34.79
CA LYS A 530 -25.00 4.93 35.64
C LYS A 530 -24.38 3.66 35.05
N SER A 531 -23.66 2.96 35.93
CA SER A 531 -23.23 1.57 35.79
C SER A 531 -24.33 0.71 35.15
N VAL A 532 -23.96 -0.08 34.13
CA VAL A 532 -24.39 -1.46 33.82
C VAL A 532 -24.11 -1.71 32.34
N TYR A 533 -23.00 -2.39 32.06
CA TYR A 533 -22.81 -3.19 30.83
C TYR A 533 -22.13 -4.50 31.26
N PRO A 534 -22.84 -5.64 31.24
CA PRO A 534 -22.21 -6.94 31.48
C PRO A 534 -21.29 -7.27 30.29
N LEU A 535 -20.06 -7.69 30.58
CA LEU A 535 -19.21 -8.35 29.60
C LEU A 535 -19.92 -9.66 29.20
N GLU A 536 -20.12 -9.89 27.90
CA GLU A 536 -20.88 -11.04 27.39
C GLU A 536 -20.37 -12.36 27.99
N ILE A 537 -21.20 -13.00 28.82
CA ILE A 537 -20.97 -14.34 29.38
C ILE A 537 -21.36 -15.33 28.29
N SER A 538 -20.40 -16.08 27.77
CA SER A 538 -20.67 -17.10 26.76
C SER A 538 -21.25 -18.35 27.41
N ALA A 539 -22.04 -19.13 26.67
CA ALA A 539 -22.69 -20.34 27.19
C ALA A 539 -21.71 -21.46 27.63
N THR A 540 -20.40 -21.30 27.41
CA THR A 540 -19.33 -22.25 27.75
C THR A 540 -18.62 -21.92 29.07
N ASP A 541 -18.89 -20.77 29.68
CA ASP A 541 -18.15 -20.27 30.85
C ASP A 541 -18.70 -20.87 32.15
N THR A 542 -18.15 -22.01 32.59
CA THR A 542 -18.41 -22.56 33.93
C THR A 542 -17.45 -21.95 34.97
N ILE A 543 -17.90 -21.78 36.22
CA ILE A 543 -17.10 -21.25 37.34
C ILE A 543 -15.77 -22.02 37.45
N GLU A 544 -15.82 -23.34 37.37
CA GLU A 544 -14.63 -24.22 37.47
C GLU A 544 -13.65 -24.04 36.30
N SER A 545 -14.15 -23.75 35.09
CA SER A 545 -13.30 -23.46 33.92
C SER A 545 -12.58 -22.12 34.08
N LEU A 546 -13.30 -21.10 34.54
CA LEU A 546 -12.74 -19.77 34.76
C LEU A 546 -11.76 -19.73 35.93
N GLU A 547 -11.99 -20.49 37.00
CA GLU A 547 -11.03 -20.64 38.11
C GLU A 547 -9.71 -21.29 37.64
N LYS A 548 -9.79 -22.29 36.76
CA LYS A 548 -8.61 -22.91 36.13
C LYS A 548 -7.87 -21.92 35.22
N GLU A 549 -8.59 -21.16 34.41
CA GLU A 549 -8.01 -20.12 33.55
C GLU A 549 -7.36 -18.98 34.36
N LEU A 550 -7.96 -18.57 35.47
CA LEU A 550 -7.41 -17.58 36.39
C LEU A 550 -6.11 -18.08 37.00
N ALA A 551 -6.06 -19.35 37.44
CA ALA A 551 -4.84 -19.96 37.97
C ALA A 551 -3.69 -19.98 36.93
N VAL A 552 -4.00 -20.28 35.67
CA VAL A 552 -3.04 -20.24 34.56
C VAL A 552 -2.57 -18.81 34.28
N ALA A 553 -3.49 -17.83 34.27
CA ALA A 553 -3.15 -16.41 34.09
C ALA A 553 -2.25 -15.89 35.23
N LYS A 554 -2.52 -16.30 36.48
CA LYS A 554 -1.70 -15.97 37.65
C LYS A 554 -0.30 -16.57 37.57
N ALA A 555 -0.18 -17.79 37.07
CA ALA A 555 1.11 -18.44 36.86
C ALA A 555 1.96 -17.74 35.79
N LYS A 556 1.33 -17.26 34.70
CA LYS A 556 2.00 -16.48 33.63
C LYS A 556 2.49 -15.12 34.12
N LEU A 557 1.72 -14.46 35.00
CA LEU A 557 2.13 -13.19 35.61
C LEU A 557 3.43 -13.35 36.42
N GLY A 558 3.57 -14.45 37.16
CA GLY A 558 4.77 -14.74 37.96
C GLY A 558 6.03 -15.12 37.16
N GLN A 559 5.94 -15.28 35.84
CA GLN A 559 7.09 -15.57 34.96
C GLN A 559 7.69 -14.33 34.30
N CYS A 560 7.03 -13.16 34.41
CA CYS A 560 7.44 -11.93 33.73
C CYS A 560 8.34 -11.06 34.61
N ASP A 561 9.65 -11.33 34.64
CA ASP A 561 10.65 -10.50 35.34
C ASP A 561 11.01 -9.26 34.49
N VAL A 562 10.55 -8.07 34.90
CA VAL A 562 10.99 -6.79 34.30
C VAL A 562 12.26 -6.31 35.01
N ASN A 563 13.41 -6.28 34.32
CA ASN A 563 14.72 -6.01 34.90
C ASN A 563 15.01 -4.49 35.05
N LYS A 564 15.77 -4.08 36.07
CA LYS A 564 16.18 -2.66 36.27
C LYS A 564 16.99 -2.09 35.11
N ASN A 565 17.70 -2.92 34.35
CA ASN A 565 18.45 -2.50 33.16
C ASN A 565 17.52 -2.04 32.02
N ASP A 566 16.29 -2.54 32.00
CA ASP A 566 15.29 -2.32 30.93
C ASP A 566 14.82 -0.86 30.86
N ILE A 567 14.80 -0.15 31.99
CA ILE A 567 14.42 1.26 32.09
C ILE A 567 15.48 2.19 31.46
N THR A 568 16.75 1.75 31.42
CA THR A 568 17.85 2.60 30.91
C THR A 568 17.85 2.68 29.38
N GLU A 569 17.38 1.64 28.69
CA GLU A 569 17.20 1.63 27.22
C GLU A 569 16.12 2.63 26.79
N VAL A 570 14.98 2.65 27.49
CA VAL A 570 13.85 3.55 27.16
C VAL A 570 14.21 5.02 27.38
N LYS A 571 15.01 5.32 28.42
CA LYS A 571 15.52 6.67 28.71
C LYS A 571 16.52 7.18 27.67
N SER A 572 17.16 6.29 26.90
CA SER A 572 18.14 6.67 25.88
C SER A 572 17.51 7.23 24.59
N TYR A 573 16.22 6.95 24.36
CA TYR A 573 15.54 7.43 23.16
C TYR A 573 15.25 8.93 23.22
N SER A 574 15.97 9.72 22.41
CA SER A 574 15.66 11.14 22.21
C SER A 574 14.34 11.36 21.45
N ASN A 575 13.94 10.37 20.63
CA ASN A 575 12.63 10.31 19.97
C ASN A 575 12.18 8.83 19.90
N PRO A 576 11.25 8.39 20.76
CA PRO A 576 10.90 6.98 20.90
C PRO A 576 10.15 6.45 19.66
N PRO A 577 10.41 5.20 19.23
CA PRO A 577 9.61 4.55 18.20
C PRO A 577 8.11 4.51 18.55
N VAL A 578 7.24 4.52 17.54
CA VAL A 578 5.77 4.58 17.74
C VAL A 578 5.26 3.44 18.62
N LEU A 579 5.79 2.22 18.44
CA LEU A 579 5.43 1.06 19.26
C LEU A 579 5.86 1.22 20.73
N VAL A 580 7.05 1.75 20.98
CA VAL A 580 7.55 2.01 22.34
C VAL A 580 6.66 3.04 23.04
N LYS A 581 6.28 4.10 22.32
CA LYS A 581 5.37 5.12 22.83
C LYS A 581 4.01 4.52 23.20
N PHE A 582 3.48 3.64 22.36
CA PHE A 582 2.20 2.97 22.57
C PHE A 582 2.19 2.07 23.81
N VAL A 583 3.23 1.24 24.00
CA VAL A 583 3.37 0.37 25.19
C VAL A 583 3.42 1.20 26.48
N VAL A 584 4.18 2.30 26.47
CA VAL A 584 4.28 3.20 27.64
C VAL A 584 2.96 3.95 27.89
N GLU A 585 2.21 4.30 26.85
CA GLU A 585 0.87 4.88 26.98
C GLU A 585 -0.13 3.86 27.59
N ALA A 586 -0.11 2.60 27.15
CA ALA A 586 -0.91 1.52 27.72
C ALA A 586 -0.57 1.27 29.21
N TYR A 587 0.72 1.24 29.56
CA TYR A 587 1.19 1.16 30.95
C TYR A 587 0.66 2.33 31.80
N SER A 588 0.63 3.54 31.23
CA SER A 588 0.10 4.72 31.92
C SER A 588 -1.39 4.60 32.20
N VAL A 589 -2.15 4.04 31.26
CA VAL A 589 -3.59 3.79 31.42
C VAL A 589 -3.84 2.75 32.51
N LEU A 590 -3.03 1.69 32.58
CA LEU A 590 -3.09 0.68 33.64
C LEU A 590 -2.88 1.29 35.04
N LEU A 591 -2.01 2.30 35.15
CA LEU A 591 -1.79 3.05 36.39
C LEU A 591 -2.93 4.03 36.75
N GLY A 592 -4.02 4.06 35.97
CA GLY A 592 -5.17 4.94 36.21
C GLY A 592 -4.95 6.40 35.79
N ASN A 593 -3.84 6.70 35.11
CA ASN A 593 -3.52 8.06 34.66
C ASN A 593 -4.45 8.53 33.52
N ARG A 594 -4.74 9.84 33.47
CA ARG A 594 -5.67 10.45 32.50
C ARG A 594 -5.08 11.74 31.91
N GLY A 595 -5.33 12.00 30.63
CA GLY A 595 -4.96 13.25 29.93
C GLY A 595 -4.14 13.05 28.64
N ASP A 596 -3.71 14.14 28.00
CA ASP A 596 -3.03 14.10 26.69
C ASP A 596 -1.55 13.67 26.76
N LYS A 597 -0.96 13.70 27.96
CA LYS A 597 0.46 13.46 28.23
C LYS A 597 0.76 12.06 28.81
N LEU A 598 -0.02 11.06 28.41
CA LEU A 598 0.10 9.67 28.90
C LEU A 598 1.54 9.17 28.81
N TYR A 599 2.21 9.30 27.66
CA TYR A 599 3.59 8.85 27.50
C TYR A 599 4.56 9.40 28.56
N HIS A 600 4.52 10.71 28.83
CA HIS A 600 5.43 11.32 29.82
C HIS A 600 5.10 10.88 31.24
N GLN A 601 3.84 10.63 31.53
CA GLN A 601 3.38 10.15 32.83
C GLN A 601 3.82 8.70 33.07
N GLY A 602 3.68 7.83 32.06
CA GLY A 602 4.19 6.46 32.10
C GLY A 602 5.69 6.39 32.27
N MET A 603 6.44 7.21 31.52
CA MET A 603 7.89 7.31 31.67
C MET A 603 8.31 7.76 33.07
N LYS A 604 7.56 8.69 33.69
CA LYS A 604 7.84 9.15 35.06
C LYS A 604 7.56 8.05 36.08
N SER A 605 6.48 7.29 35.92
CA SER A 605 6.14 6.17 36.79
C SER A 605 7.14 5.01 36.65
N LEU A 606 7.51 4.66 35.42
CA LEU A 606 8.51 3.63 35.13
C LEU A 606 9.90 4.02 35.64
N ALA A 607 10.21 5.33 35.69
CA ALA A 607 11.45 5.84 36.27
C ALA A 607 11.46 5.87 37.80
N ALA A 608 10.30 5.84 38.46
CA ALA A 608 10.18 5.97 39.91
C ALA A 608 10.16 4.60 40.60
N VAL A 609 9.42 3.61 40.08
CA VAL A 609 9.20 2.31 40.74
C VAL A 609 8.97 1.20 39.67
N LEU A 610 9.38 -0.04 39.97
CA LEU A 610 9.20 -1.20 39.09
C LEU A 610 7.71 -1.62 38.97
N PRO A 611 7.26 -2.14 37.80
CA PRO A 611 5.86 -2.49 37.53
C PRO A 611 5.19 -3.41 38.55
N GLU A 612 5.93 -4.38 39.10
CA GLU A 612 5.43 -5.34 40.09
C GLU A 612 4.93 -4.70 41.39
N VAL A 613 5.40 -3.50 41.72
CA VAL A 613 5.13 -2.85 43.01
C VAL A 613 3.90 -1.92 42.95
N ILE A 614 3.45 -1.52 41.77
CA ILE A 614 2.51 -0.39 41.62
C ILE A 614 1.05 -0.82 41.43
N VAL A 615 0.79 -2.00 40.85
CA VAL A 615 -0.58 -2.42 40.54
C VAL A 615 -1.00 -3.54 41.47
N ASN A 616 -1.95 -3.26 42.37
CA ASN A 616 -2.68 -4.31 43.07
C ASN A 616 -3.52 -5.04 42.01
N VAL A 617 -2.95 -6.10 41.44
CA VAL A 617 -3.49 -6.83 40.28
C VAL A 617 -4.90 -7.38 40.57
N ASP A 618 -5.22 -7.59 41.85
CA ASP A 618 -6.52 -8.06 42.33
C ASP A 618 -7.62 -6.97 42.36
N ASN A 619 -7.28 -5.68 42.23
CA ASN A 619 -8.22 -4.55 42.37
C ASN A 619 -8.11 -3.52 41.23
N ILE A 620 -8.21 -3.98 39.98
CA ILE A 620 -8.23 -3.11 38.80
C ILE A 620 -9.69 -2.73 38.47
N SER A 621 -9.98 -1.42 38.44
CA SER A 621 -11.34 -0.93 38.16
C SER A 621 -11.79 -1.20 36.72
N LEU A 622 -13.07 -1.56 36.52
CA LEU A 622 -13.67 -1.80 35.20
C LEU A 622 -13.42 -0.68 34.16
N PRO A 623 -13.48 0.63 34.49
CA PRO A 623 -13.20 1.69 33.52
C PRO A 623 -11.74 1.72 33.02
N VAL A 624 -10.80 1.18 33.81
CA VAL A 624 -9.39 1.05 33.38
C VAL A 624 -9.25 -0.10 32.38
N LEU A 625 -9.94 -1.22 32.62
CA LEU A 625 -9.95 -2.36 31.70
C LEU A 625 -10.60 -2.02 30.36
N GLU A 626 -11.69 -1.25 30.33
CA GLU A 626 -12.30 -0.78 29.08
C GLU A 626 -11.35 0.08 28.25
N ARG A 627 -10.61 0.98 28.91
CA ARG A 627 -9.62 1.83 28.23
C ARG A 627 -8.42 1.04 27.77
N LEU A 628 -8.03 -0.01 28.50
CA LEU A 628 -6.92 -0.88 28.14
C LEU A 628 -7.29 -1.87 27.02
N LYS A 629 -8.55 -2.30 26.96
CA LYS A 629 -9.11 -3.16 25.90
C LYS A 629 -8.85 -2.59 24.51
N PHE A 630 -9.01 -1.28 24.35
CA PHE A 630 -8.69 -0.58 23.09
C PHE A 630 -7.24 -0.81 22.64
N TYR A 631 -6.28 -0.80 23.57
CA TYR A 631 -4.87 -1.01 23.24
C TYR A 631 -4.54 -2.47 22.93
N ILE A 632 -5.31 -3.43 23.47
CA ILE A 632 -5.06 -4.87 23.32
C ILE A 632 -5.73 -5.42 22.06
N GLU A 633 -6.88 -4.87 21.66
CA GLU A 633 -7.60 -5.25 20.44
C GLU A 633 -6.96 -4.69 19.15
N ASP A 634 -5.94 -3.84 19.27
CA ASP A 634 -5.24 -3.24 18.13
C ASP A 634 -4.41 -4.31 17.35
N PRO A 635 -4.77 -4.64 16.09
CA PRO A 635 -4.11 -5.69 15.30
C PRO A 635 -2.68 -5.34 14.84
N ASN A 636 -2.22 -4.12 15.16
CA ASN A 636 -0.89 -3.63 14.80
C ASN A 636 0.23 -4.13 15.75
N ILE A 637 -0.13 -4.81 16.84
CA ILE A 637 0.82 -5.29 17.84
C ILE A 637 1.22 -6.72 17.51
N ASN A 638 2.43 -6.87 16.99
CA ASN A 638 3.06 -8.17 16.80
C ASN A 638 4.22 -8.27 17.81
N HIS A 639 4.13 -9.22 18.75
CA HIS A 639 5.19 -9.51 19.74
C HIS A 639 6.57 -9.65 19.09
N GLN A 640 6.63 -10.24 17.88
CA GLN A 640 7.88 -10.39 17.14
C GLN A 640 8.43 -9.05 16.66
N ARG A 641 7.56 -8.12 16.24
CA ARG A 641 7.97 -6.76 15.82
C ARG A 641 8.40 -5.94 17.02
N LEU A 642 7.71 -6.06 18.16
CA LEU A 642 8.08 -5.37 19.39
C LEU A 642 9.43 -5.86 19.91
N LYS A 643 9.69 -7.18 19.88
CA LYS A 643 10.99 -7.77 20.23
C LYS A 643 12.14 -7.30 19.35
N CYS A 644 11.90 -7.06 18.06
CA CYS A 644 12.89 -6.50 17.14
C CYS A 644 13.18 -5.00 17.37
N VAL A 645 12.24 -4.27 17.98
CA VAL A 645 12.40 -2.84 18.29
C VAL A 645 13.01 -2.63 19.67
N SER A 646 12.51 -3.35 20.68
CA SER A 646 13.08 -3.40 22.02
C SER A 646 12.58 -4.66 22.71
N ALA A 647 13.51 -5.58 23.00
CA ALA A 647 13.21 -6.80 23.75
C ALA A 647 12.61 -6.49 25.13
N CYS A 648 13.03 -5.37 25.72
CA CYS A 648 12.53 -4.84 26.98
C CYS A 648 11.07 -4.36 26.91
N MET A 649 10.64 -3.73 25.80
CA MET A 649 9.24 -3.35 25.64
C MET A 649 8.35 -4.55 25.36
N CYS A 650 8.91 -5.64 24.83
CA CYS A 650 8.19 -6.90 24.65
C CYS A 650 7.83 -7.53 25.99
N SER A 651 8.77 -7.62 26.93
CA SER A 651 8.48 -8.18 28.28
C SER A 651 7.51 -7.31 29.07
N LEU A 652 7.62 -5.97 28.96
CA LEU A 652 6.65 -5.06 29.57
C LEU A 652 5.24 -5.21 28.97
N TRP A 653 5.15 -5.40 27.65
CA TRP A 653 3.87 -5.62 26.98
C TRP A 653 3.24 -6.96 27.36
N GLU A 654 4.02 -8.04 27.40
CA GLU A 654 3.57 -9.37 27.86
C GLU A 654 3.01 -9.30 29.30
N TRP A 655 3.67 -8.54 30.17
CA TRP A 655 3.17 -8.29 31.52
C TRP A 655 1.82 -7.54 31.51
N ILE A 656 1.67 -6.47 30.72
CA ILE A 656 0.40 -5.71 30.60
C ILE A 656 -0.74 -6.60 30.10
N GLU A 657 -0.47 -7.43 29.09
CA GLU A 657 -1.42 -8.38 28.52
C GLU A 657 -1.86 -9.43 29.55
N HIS A 658 -0.92 -10.00 30.31
CA HIS A 658 -1.23 -10.97 31.36
C HIS A 658 -2.02 -10.35 32.51
N VAL A 659 -1.69 -9.11 32.91
CA VAL A 659 -2.47 -8.36 33.91
C VAL A 659 -3.90 -8.12 33.44
N TYR A 660 -4.09 -7.75 32.16
CA TYR A 660 -5.43 -7.56 31.59
C TYR A 660 -6.24 -8.86 31.58
N HIS A 661 -5.66 -9.97 31.11
CA HIS A 661 -6.36 -11.25 31.08
C HIS A 661 -6.74 -11.73 32.48
N TYR A 662 -5.83 -11.63 33.45
CA TYR A 662 -6.11 -11.97 34.84
C TYR A 662 -7.28 -11.17 35.40
N ALA A 663 -7.27 -9.85 35.23
CA ALA A 663 -8.31 -8.96 35.74
C ALA A 663 -9.65 -9.12 34.99
N ALA A 664 -9.62 -9.40 33.68
CA ALA A 664 -10.82 -9.67 32.90
C ALA A 664 -11.51 -10.98 33.33
N ILE A 665 -10.74 -12.05 33.58
CA ILE A 665 -11.26 -13.33 34.07
C ILE A 665 -11.81 -13.17 35.50
N GLY A 666 -11.10 -12.46 36.38
CA GLY A 666 -11.56 -12.18 37.74
C GLY A 666 -12.92 -11.45 37.75
N ASN A 667 -13.09 -10.42 36.93
CA ASN A 667 -14.37 -9.70 36.84
C ASN A 667 -15.52 -10.57 36.28
N LYS A 668 -15.23 -11.48 35.33
CA LYS A 668 -16.24 -12.45 34.85
C LYS A 668 -16.66 -13.43 35.94
N LEU A 669 -15.70 -13.89 36.74
CA LEU A 669 -15.93 -14.79 37.86
C LEU A 669 -16.78 -14.12 38.95
N ASP A 670 -16.49 -12.87 39.30
CA ASP A 670 -17.29 -12.09 40.27
C ASP A 670 -18.73 -11.85 39.79
N GLN A 671 -18.93 -11.59 38.50
CA GLN A 671 -20.28 -11.47 37.90
C GLN A 671 -21.07 -12.79 37.97
N LEU A 672 -20.41 -13.93 37.79
CA LEU A 672 -21.05 -15.24 37.90
C LEU A 672 -21.36 -15.63 39.35
N HIS A 673 -20.46 -15.35 40.28
CA HIS A 673 -20.73 -15.57 41.71
C HIS A 673 -21.90 -14.71 42.18
N THR A 674 -21.92 -13.41 41.86
CA THR A 674 -23.04 -12.51 42.22
C THR A 674 -24.37 -12.95 41.58
N ALA A 675 -24.35 -13.41 40.33
CA ALA A 675 -25.54 -13.98 39.69
C ALA A 675 -26.02 -15.29 40.34
N LYS A 676 -25.10 -16.14 40.82
CA LYS A 676 -25.43 -17.37 41.55
C LYS A 676 -26.00 -17.08 42.94
N TYR A 677 -25.37 -16.18 43.71
CA TYR A 677 -25.87 -15.73 45.00
C TYR A 677 -27.24 -15.04 44.92
N SER A 678 -27.55 -14.37 43.80
CA SER A 678 -28.88 -13.81 43.55
C SER A 678 -29.93 -14.86 43.19
N LYS A 679 -29.54 -16.02 42.65
CA LYS A 679 -30.45 -17.14 42.38
C LYS A 679 -30.72 -18.00 43.61
N ASP A 680 -29.73 -18.13 44.50
CA ASP A 680 -29.84 -18.95 45.71
C ASP A 680 -30.62 -18.26 46.86
N ASN A 681 -30.87 -16.94 46.76
CA ASN A 681 -31.61 -16.13 47.74
C ASN A 681 -33.07 -15.83 47.34
N TYR A 682 -33.61 -16.49 46.30
CA TYR A 682 -35.00 -16.33 45.83
C TYR A 682 -35.80 -17.63 45.90
#